data_AF-A0A7Y3FIU9-F1
#
_entry.id   AF-A0A7Y3FIU9-F1
#
_cell.length_a   1.000
_cell.length_b   1.000
_cell.length_c   1.000
_cell.angle_alpha   90.00
_cell.angle_beta   90.00
_cell.angle_gamma   90.00
#
_symmetry.space_group_name_H-M   'P 1'
#
loop_
_entity.id
_entity.type
_entity.pdbx_description
1 polymer ?
#
loop_
_entity_poly.entity_id
_entity_poly.type
_entity_poly.pdbx_seq_one_letter_code
_entity_poly.pdbx_strand_id
1 'polypeptide(L)'
;MKANTERPARDIFVRRCNSNSNDCSNPASWSAPLNIAGTANRTSATTAWKGPSEGRLPFYGDSDKPNVFSNGQAVVVTWADKLCDSDVQGSVTYVEREQREIPYSCLYVSRSLDSGTSWSSARRLSSGLRDAKQDVNRGGEKAWVITWQEDPAGLQLGQAEGPGDGASGAKVSKGTDVWYSYLARTDFDLGTAFPDSIRLTNNFTKMATGDDPDPNAESGTEGASRSNLALIGNTVLIVYEETKSLEGLDEGKYVRFSSFPFNQPPTSCLLDAGTGGAGGQGGTGGMGGGNGGGGEAGTGGVGGDAGAGGSSGIGGVGGIAVPTAQSGEIGIDPCRMSPNGDPYPDPFDPARVGCILSSPDENARRARFFGQGKPGPNSGVKLFVFWKQGEFDEGGPSDIVGRAAAGFTPADFVQAVNVPTASSPGDELDGCFIRGVQGPIASGAFGNSPAINLSAETETGGDLEASTGDNIVEDARAHRGLISGDFIALGYSYTPDWAVARYTDTENYEFWIRRTTDGGTTWSAPVDLTSESTSAVVARLGLPEAGINVKEPRIVKTPGQGPGCPSGDPGDDTTTRPSDCRDPKTFVVAWGTETNVYEHLGGAVDVDIFVTRTTDKGATYEPYQMLAGAKAPNFNELDEMESQLRPTPDGKTVFSVWNEVSEEAGANGRFAIAIETEIAVEPELDAGVPDAGVPDGGTEPDAGTGTLSTYGCGGCTVRTGDAAGDMLLSLGVFAILLFRRRRAGARQLTLNHELGGTP
;
A
#
# COMPACT_ATOMS: atom_id res chain seq x y z
N MET A 1 -6.63 13.10 27.12
CA MET A 1 -7.56 12.72 26.04
C MET A 1 -7.60 13.89 25.07
N LYS A 2 -7.23 13.70 23.79
CA LYS A 2 -7.53 14.72 22.76
C LYS A 2 -9.04 14.98 22.87
N ALA A 3 -9.43 16.21 23.14
CA ALA A 3 -10.84 16.57 23.24
C ALA A 3 -11.49 16.11 21.92
N ASN A 4 -12.45 15.19 22.00
CA ASN A 4 -13.27 14.79 20.85
C ASN A 4 -14.19 15.97 20.52
N THR A 5 -13.61 17.01 19.91
CA THR A 5 -14.40 18.10 19.35
C THR A 5 -15.33 17.48 18.32
N GLU A 6 -16.62 17.70 18.52
CA GLU A 6 -17.65 17.32 17.54
C GLU A 6 -17.24 17.88 16.17
N ARG A 7 -17.03 16.98 15.21
CA ARG A 7 -16.63 17.34 13.86
C ARG A 7 -17.87 17.60 13.01
N PRO A 8 -17.91 18.69 12.22
CA PRO A 8 -18.99 18.92 11.28
C PRO A 8 -19.11 17.78 10.26
N ALA A 9 -20.32 17.54 9.78
CA ALA A 9 -20.61 16.67 8.65
C ALA A 9 -19.80 17.10 7.40
N ARG A 10 -19.23 16.12 6.68
CA ARG A 10 -18.37 16.34 5.51
C ARG A 10 -18.94 15.68 4.26
N ASP A 11 -18.57 16.24 3.12
CA ASP A 11 -18.88 15.77 1.77
C ASP A 11 -17.61 15.65 0.92
N ILE A 12 -17.69 14.88 -0.16
CA ILE A 12 -16.62 14.74 -1.15
C ILE A 12 -16.82 15.72 -2.31
N PHE A 13 -15.82 16.56 -2.55
CA PHE A 13 -15.79 17.51 -3.65
C PHE A 13 -14.70 17.18 -4.66
N VAL A 14 -14.97 17.44 -5.93
CA VAL A 14 -14.01 17.27 -7.03
C VAL A 14 -13.84 18.57 -7.81
N ARG A 15 -12.61 18.83 -8.23
CA ARG A 15 -12.23 19.90 -9.16
C ARG A 15 -11.34 19.32 -10.25
N ARG A 16 -11.33 19.94 -11.42
CA ARG A 16 -10.50 19.49 -12.54
C ARG A 16 -9.85 20.67 -13.26
N CYS A 17 -8.67 20.41 -13.82
CA CYS A 17 -8.02 21.28 -14.79
C CYS A 17 -7.51 20.42 -15.96
N ASN A 18 -7.74 20.87 -17.19
CA ASN A 18 -7.20 20.22 -18.38
C ASN A 18 -5.85 20.85 -18.75
N SER A 19 -4.76 20.16 -18.41
CA SER A 19 -3.39 20.61 -18.68
C SER A 19 -3.05 20.69 -20.18
N ASN A 20 -3.88 20.12 -21.06
CA ASN A 20 -3.67 20.22 -22.51
C ASN A 20 -4.07 21.58 -23.06
N SER A 21 -5.00 22.28 -22.38
CA SER A 21 -5.60 23.53 -22.86
C SER A 21 -5.41 24.69 -21.91
N ASN A 22 -5.03 24.42 -20.66
CA ASN A 22 -4.88 25.43 -19.63
C ASN A 22 -3.60 25.21 -18.82
N ASP A 23 -3.10 26.29 -18.25
CA ASP A 23 -2.08 26.25 -17.21
C ASP A 23 -2.73 25.88 -15.87
N CYS A 24 -2.49 24.65 -15.40
CA CYS A 24 -3.03 24.16 -14.14
C CYS A 24 -2.31 24.71 -12.89
N SER A 25 -1.23 25.46 -13.07
CA SER A 25 -0.66 26.30 -12.00
C SER A 25 -1.52 27.54 -11.74
N ASN A 26 -2.46 27.90 -12.62
CA ASN A 26 -3.36 29.01 -12.37
C ASN A 26 -4.66 28.51 -11.69
N PRO A 27 -5.02 28.99 -10.47
CA PRO A 27 -6.25 28.59 -9.79
C PRO A 27 -7.52 28.86 -10.60
N ALA A 28 -7.50 29.89 -11.46
CA ALA A 28 -8.63 30.24 -12.32
C ALA A 28 -8.89 29.21 -13.44
N SER A 29 -7.91 28.35 -13.74
CA SER A 29 -8.04 27.27 -14.72
C SER A 29 -8.80 26.05 -14.18
N TRP A 30 -9.00 25.98 -12.86
CA TRP A 30 -9.70 24.88 -12.22
C TRP A 30 -11.20 25.09 -12.22
N SER A 31 -11.96 24.01 -12.44
CA SER A 31 -13.42 24.06 -12.34
C SER A 31 -13.88 24.50 -10.94
N ALA A 32 -15.13 24.96 -10.86
CA ALA A 32 -15.82 25.07 -9.59
C ALA A 32 -15.85 23.70 -8.88
N PRO A 33 -15.85 23.66 -7.53
CA PRO A 33 -16.06 22.44 -6.77
C PRO A 33 -17.40 21.80 -7.12
N LEU A 34 -17.39 20.50 -7.41
CA LEU A 34 -18.58 19.69 -7.60
C LEU A 34 -18.70 18.70 -6.44
N ASN A 35 -19.80 18.76 -5.69
CA ASN A 35 -20.11 17.78 -4.66
C ASN A 35 -20.59 16.47 -5.30
N ILE A 36 -19.88 15.38 -5.08
CA ILE A 36 -20.22 14.05 -5.62
C ILE A 36 -20.84 13.12 -4.58
N ALA A 37 -20.83 13.49 -3.30
CA ALA A 37 -21.42 12.73 -2.20
C ALA A 37 -22.85 13.22 -1.89
N GLY A 38 -22.99 14.50 -1.53
CA GLY A 38 -24.27 15.13 -1.19
C GLY A 38 -24.95 14.51 0.04
N THR A 39 -24.18 14.09 1.04
CA THR A 39 -24.64 13.37 2.23
C THR A 39 -24.66 14.24 3.49
N ALA A 40 -23.85 15.31 3.55
CA ALA A 40 -23.67 16.12 4.77
C ALA A 40 -24.94 16.77 5.35
N ASN A 41 -25.99 16.97 4.53
CA ASN A 41 -27.29 17.52 4.96
C ASN A 41 -28.40 16.46 5.08
N ARG A 42 -28.06 15.18 4.99
CA ARG A 42 -28.99 14.05 5.05
C ARG A 42 -28.68 13.20 6.27
N THR A 43 -29.67 12.43 6.73
CA THR A 43 -29.55 11.55 7.88
C THR A 43 -30.21 10.21 7.57
N SER A 44 -29.61 9.11 8.00
CA SER A 44 -30.19 7.77 7.91
C SER A 44 -30.35 7.08 9.27
N ALA A 45 -29.70 7.61 10.31
CA ALA A 45 -29.75 7.08 11.67
C ALA A 45 -30.05 8.18 12.69
N THR A 46 -30.59 7.76 13.83
CA THR A 46 -30.78 8.60 15.02
C THR A 46 -30.14 7.86 16.20
N THR A 47 -29.05 8.39 16.75
CA THR A 47 -28.21 7.72 17.76
C THR A 47 -27.84 8.66 18.91
N ALA A 48 -27.35 8.13 20.03
CA ALA A 48 -26.84 8.90 21.16
C ALA A 48 -25.40 9.42 20.95
N TRP A 49 -25.10 10.02 19.81
CA TRP A 49 -23.73 10.40 19.42
C TRP A 49 -23.15 11.62 20.17
N LYS A 50 -24.01 12.42 20.80
CA LYS A 50 -23.63 13.48 21.76
C LYS A 50 -23.55 12.98 23.20
N GLY A 51 -23.72 11.67 23.41
CA GLY A 51 -23.79 11.04 24.72
C GLY A 51 -25.23 10.78 25.17
N PRO A 52 -25.47 9.81 26.07
CA PRO A 52 -26.82 9.40 26.46
C PRO A 52 -27.68 10.51 27.09
N SER A 53 -27.08 11.50 27.72
CA SER A 53 -27.78 12.61 28.39
C SER A 53 -28.51 13.56 27.42
N GLU A 54 -28.04 13.65 26.18
CA GLU A 54 -28.64 14.49 25.13
C GLU A 54 -29.76 13.76 24.35
N GLY A 55 -29.99 12.48 24.67
CA GLY A 55 -30.92 11.62 23.94
C GLY A 55 -30.40 11.19 22.57
N ARG A 56 -31.26 10.53 21.80
CA ARG A 56 -30.93 10.12 20.42
C ARG A 56 -31.25 11.25 19.46
N LEU A 57 -30.24 11.68 18.70
CA LEU A 57 -30.34 12.77 17.73
C LEU A 57 -30.02 12.26 16.32
N PRO A 58 -30.55 12.91 15.27
CA PRO A 58 -30.17 12.57 13.90
C PRO A 58 -28.65 12.64 13.73
N PHE A 59 -28.08 11.64 13.07
CA PHE A 59 -26.67 11.62 12.68
C PHE A 59 -26.59 11.97 11.19
N TYR A 60 -25.88 13.06 10.88
CA TYR A 60 -25.72 13.54 9.50
C TYR A 60 -24.69 12.71 8.75
N GLY A 61 -24.86 12.61 7.43
CA GLY A 61 -23.86 12.02 6.55
C GLY A 61 -22.50 12.63 6.83
N ASP A 62 -21.48 11.78 6.92
CA ASP A 62 -20.12 12.18 7.21
C ASP A 62 -19.22 11.31 6.36
N SER A 63 -18.85 11.86 5.19
CA SER A 63 -17.95 11.20 4.27
C SER A 63 -16.54 11.15 4.85
N ASP A 64 -16.00 9.95 4.96
CA ASP A 64 -14.61 9.72 5.31
C ASP A 64 -13.68 9.99 4.11
N LYS A 65 -12.36 9.90 4.35
CA LYS A 65 -11.34 10.10 3.33
C LYS A 65 -11.62 9.27 2.06
N PRO A 66 -11.68 9.90 0.88
CA PRO A 66 -11.95 9.19 -0.36
C PRO A 66 -10.72 8.45 -0.88
N ASN A 67 -10.95 7.32 -1.55
CA ASN A 67 -9.98 6.62 -2.37
C ASN A 67 -10.23 6.88 -3.86
N VAL A 68 -9.20 7.29 -4.59
CA VAL A 68 -9.30 7.65 -6.01
C VAL A 68 -8.34 6.82 -6.86
N PHE A 69 -8.85 6.30 -7.98
CA PHE A 69 -8.03 5.65 -8.99
C PHE A 69 -8.50 6.03 -10.40
N SER A 70 -7.53 6.16 -11.31
CA SER A 70 -7.78 6.47 -12.71
C SER A 70 -7.17 5.43 -13.64
N ASN A 71 -7.89 5.05 -14.70
CA ASN A 71 -7.38 4.24 -15.78
C ASN A 71 -7.89 4.79 -17.13
N GLY A 72 -6.98 5.41 -17.89
CA GLY A 72 -7.36 6.20 -19.05
C GLY A 72 -8.19 7.43 -18.64
N GLN A 73 -9.30 7.66 -19.34
CA GLN A 73 -10.24 8.74 -19.02
C GLN A 73 -11.16 8.42 -17.83
N ALA A 74 -11.24 7.15 -17.44
CA ALA A 74 -12.09 6.73 -16.34
C ALA A 74 -11.44 7.07 -14.99
N VAL A 75 -12.24 7.64 -14.09
CA VAL A 75 -11.87 7.95 -12.70
C VAL A 75 -12.95 7.38 -11.79
N VAL A 76 -12.56 6.65 -10.75
CA VAL A 76 -13.49 6.16 -9.72
C VAL A 76 -13.05 6.70 -8.37
N VAL A 77 -14.05 7.17 -7.62
CA VAL A 77 -13.91 7.61 -6.24
C VAL A 77 -14.79 6.72 -5.36
N THR A 78 -14.21 6.14 -4.33
CA THR A 78 -14.90 5.36 -3.30
C THR A 78 -14.69 6.01 -1.93
N TRP A 79 -15.67 5.91 -1.04
CA TRP A 79 -15.57 6.45 0.33
C TRP A 79 -16.57 5.75 1.27
N ALA A 80 -16.22 5.66 2.54
CA ALA A 80 -17.16 5.28 3.59
C ALA A 80 -17.96 6.52 4.04
N ASP A 81 -19.26 6.36 4.31
CA ASP A 81 -20.14 7.44 4.77
C ASP A 81 -21.03 6.99 5.91
N LYS A 82 -21.27 7.87 6.88
CA LYS A 82 -22.24 7.63 7.98
C LYS A 82 -23.69 7.69 7.53
N LEU A 83 -23.98 8.26 6.37
CA LEU A 83 -25.26 8.09 5.69
C LEU A 83 -25.31 6.70 5.06
N CYS A 84 -26.23 5.86 5.51
CA CYS A 84 -26.55 4.61 4.86
C CYS A 84 -28.04 4.57 4.54
N ASP A 85 -28.41 4.65 3.26
CA ASP A 85 -29.82 4.58 2.82
C ASP A 85 -30.39 3.14 2.96
N SER A 86 -30.17 2.46 4.09
CA SER A 86 -30.69 1.13 4.42
C SER A 86 -31.68 1.21 5.56
N ASP A 87 -32.63 0.28 5.57
CA ASP A 87 -33.60 0.18 6.67
C ASP A 87 -33.01 -0.49 7.92
N VAL A 88 -31.74 -0.91 7.89
CA VAL A 88 -31.10 -1.79 8.89
C VAL A 88 -29.71 -1.31 9.33
N GLN A 89 -29.46 -0.01 9.34
CA GLN A 89 -28.15 0.54 9.71
C GLN A 89 -27.82 0.26 11.19
N GLY A 90 -26.76 -0.50 11.44
CA GLY A 90 -26.25 -0.80 12.78
C GLY A 90 -25.50 0.39 13.41
N SER A 91 -25.04 0.20 14.65
CA SER A 91 -24.27 1.21 15.39
C SER A 91 -23.40 0.58 16.48
N VAL A 92 -22.31 1.24 16.87
CA VAL A 92 -21.44 0.86 17.98
C VAL A 92 -21.48 1.90 19.09
N THR A 93 -21.44 1.44 20.33
CA THR A 93 -21.33 2.29 21.52
C THR A 93 -19.91 2.26 22.07
N TYR A 94 -19.27 3.44 22.16
CA TYR A 94 -17.93 3.58 22.71
C TYR A 94 -17.99 3.96 24.19
N VAL A 95 -17.72 3.01 25.08
CA VAL A 95 -17.72 3.25 26.54
C VAL A 95 -16.65 4.27 26.93
N GLU A 96 -15.49 4.20 26.28
CA GLU A 96 -14.34 5.10 26.46
C GLU A 96 -14.64 6.53 25.99
N ARG A 97 -15.73 6.74 25.26
CA ARG A 97 -16.17 8.06 24.75
C ARG A 97 -17.51 8.44 25.32
N GLU A 98 -17.66 8.37 26.64
CA GLU A 98 -18.86 8.81 27.36
C GLU A 98 -20.13 8.06 26.88
N GLN A 99 -19.98 6.80 26.47
CA GLN A 99 -21.07 5.96 25.92
C GLN A 99 -21.73 6.56 24.66
N ARG A 100 -20.95 7.24 23.82
CA ARG A 100 -21.44 7.73 22.53
C ARG A 100 -21.73 6.58 21.58
N GLU A 101 -22.91 6.62 20.98
CA GLU A 101 -23.37 5.65 19.98
C GLU A 101 -23.22 6.23 18.57
N ILE A 102 -22.40 5.60 17.75
CA ILE A 102 -22.05 6.04 16.40
C ILE A 102 -22.59 5.03 15.39
N PRO A 103 -23.32 5.47 14.34
CA PRO A 103 -23.84 4.55 13.32
C PRO A 103 -22.70 3.94 12.49
N TYR A 104 -22.94 2.74 11.97
CA TYR A 104 -22.06 2.06 11.03
C TYR A 104 -21.98 2.83 9.70
N SER A 105 -20.81 2.75 9.06
CA SER A 105 -20.55 3.41 7.79
C SER A 105 -20.93 2.48 6.63
N CYS A 106 -21.41 3.07 5.54
CA CYS A 106 -21.64 2.36 4.28
C CYS A 106 -20.65 2.80 3.21
N LEU A 107 -20.21 1.86 2.37
CA LEU A 107 -19.30 2.15 1.26
C LEU A 107 -20.10 2.70 0.08
N TYR A 108 -19.61 3.80 -0.50
CA TYR A 108 -20.13 4.40 -1.72
C TYR A 108 -19.09 4.42 -2.84
N VAL A 109 -19.60 4.47 -4.07
CA VAL A 109 -18.82 4.66 -5.29
C VAL A 109 -19.46 5.71 -6.19
N SER A 110 -18.64 6.57 -6.78
CA SER A 110 -18.99 7.42 -7.92
C SER A 110 -17.90 7.34 -8.98
N ARG A 111 -18.27 7.45 -10.26
CA ARG A 111 -17.31 7.38 -11.37
C ARG A 111 -17.53 8.45 -12.41
N SER A 112 -16.44 8.79 -13.08
CA SER A 112 -16.41 9.56 -14.31
C SER A 112 -15.82 8.69 -15.42
N LEU A 113 -16.34 8.83 -16.64
CA LEU A 113 -15.82 8.16 -17.84
C LEU A 113 -15.12 9.14 -18.80
N ASP A 114 -15.04 10.42 -18.43
CA ASP A 114 -14.65 11.53 -19.30
C ASP A 114 -13.67 12.51 -18.61
N SER A 115 -12.72 11.94 -17.86
CA SER A 115 -11.66 12.68 -17.14
C SER A 115 -12.21 13.72 -16.16
N GLY A 116 -13.26 13.33 -15.42
CA GLY A 116 -13.89 14.14 -14.39
C GLY A 116 -14.81 15.24 -14.91
N THR A 117 -15.20 15.23 -16.20
CA THR A 117 -16.15 16.20 -16.75
C THR A 117 -17.55 15.99 -16.20
N SER A 118 -18.00 14.73 -16.17
CA SER A 118 -19.26 14.28 -15.61
C SER A 118 -19.04 13.14 -14.62
N TRP A 119 -19.97 13.00 -13.67
CA TRP A 119 -19.92 12.02 -12.60
C TRP A 119 -21.26 11.29 -12.48
N SER A 120 -21.21 10.00 -12.21
CA SER A 120 -22.40 9.24 -11.82
C SER A 120 -22.90 9.68 -10.45
N SER A 121 -24.18 9.43 -10.16
CA SER A 121 -24.67 9.48 -8.79
C SER A 121 -23.87 8.53 -7.89
N ALA A 122 -23.67 8.91 -6.62
CA ALA A 122 -23.13 8.01 -5.62
C ALA A 122 -24.02 6.77 -5.48
N ARG A 123 -23.41 5.59 -5.48
CA ARG A 123 -24.09 4.29 -5.30
C ARG A 123 -23.50 3.59 -4.08
N ARG A 124 -24.36 3.12 -3.19
CA ARG A 124 -23.98 2.30 -2.05
C ARG A 124 -23.59 0.88 -2.48
N LEU A 125 -22.54 0.32 -1.87
CA LEU A 125 -22.04 -1.04 -2.11
C LEU A 125 -22.23 -1.98 -0.91
N SER A 126 -22.27 -1.48 0.32
CA SER A 126 -22.48 -2.29 1.53
C SER A 126 -23.91 -2.21 2.05
N SER A 127 -24.29 -3.09 2.98
CA SER A 127 -25.65 -3.19 3.53
C SER A 127 -25.94 -2.23 4.70
N GLY A 128 -24.91 -1.87 5.47
CA GLY A 128 -25.02 -1.10 6.71
C GLY A 128 -25.25 -1.95 7.96
N LEU A 129 -25.31 -3.28 7.82
CA LEU A 129 -25.34 -4.22 8.95
C LEU A 129 -23.98 -4.34 9.66
N ARG A 130 -22.90 -3.92 8.99
CA ARG A 130 -21.52 -3.95 9.45
C ARG A 130 -20.84 -2.63 9.11
N ASP A 131 -19.84 -2.24 9.88
CA ASP A 131 -19.18 -0.95 9.71
C ASP A 131 -18.07 -1.02 8.65
N ALA A 132 -18.30 -0.38 7.51
CA ALA A 132 -17.38 -0.41 6.37
C ALA A 132 -16.18 0.56 6.57
N LYS A 133 -14.98 0.12 6.18
CA LYS A 133 -13.75 0.93 6.23
C LYS A 133 -12.69 0.43 5.23
N GLN A 134 -11.58 1.15 5.12
CA GLN A 134 -10.37 0.73 4.39
C GLN A 134 -10.65 0.28 2.95
N ASP A 135 -11.44 1.06 2.21
CA ASP A 135 -11.76 0.75 0.82
C ASP A 135 -10.58 1.01 -0.12
N VAL A 136 -10.46 0.19 -1.15
CA VAL A 136 -9.47 0.32 -2.22
C VAL A 136 -10.13 -0.06 -3.54
N ASN A 137 -9.98 0.79 -4.56
CA ASN A 137 -10.43 0.48 -5.92
C ASN A 137 -9.28 0.49 -6.94
N ARG A 138 -9.36 -0.39 -7.94
CA ARG A 138 -8.37 -0.51 -9.03
C ARG A 138 -9.08 -0.78 -10.36
N GLY A 139 -8.61 -0.11 -11.41
CA GLY A 139 -9.09 -0.28 -12.78
C GLY A 139 -7.97 -0.72 -13.72
N GLY A 140 -8.32 -1.57 -14.69
CA GLY A 140 -7.40 -2.01 -15.74
C GLY A 140 -8.15 -2.27 -17.05
N GLU A 141 -7.44 -2.87 -18.02
CA GLU A 141 -8.01 -3.20 -19.33
C GLU A 141 -9.13 -4.25 -19.27
N LYS A 142 -9.14 -5.09 -18.23
CA LYS A 142 -10.11 -6.20 -18.10
C LYS A 142 -11.30 -5.88 -17.20
N ALA A 143 -11.11 -5.08 -16.16
CA ALA A 143 -12.11 -4.88 -15.13
C ALA A 143 -11.86 -3.62 -14.30
N TRP A 144 -12.87 -3.27 -13.51
CA TRP A 144 -12.74 -2.46 -12.31
C TRP A 144 -13.09 -3.31 -11.10
N VAL A 145 -12.28 -3.22 -10.04
CA VAL A 145 -12.41 -4.02 -8.83
C VAL A 145 -12.34 -3.13 -7.60
N ILE A 146 -13.09 -3.48 -6.56
CA ILE A 146 -13.19 -2.74 -5.30
C ILE A 146 -13.14 -3.74 -4.15
N THR A 147 -12.33 -3.46 -3.13
CA THR A 147 -12.32 -4.19 -1.85
C THR A 147 -12.53 -3.22 -0.69
N TRP A 148 -13.10 -3.70 0.42
CA TRP A 148 -13.20 -2.98 1.68
C TRP A 148 -13.30 -3.98 2.83
N GLN A 149 -13.09 -3.54 4.07
CA GLN A 149 -13.38 -4.35 5.25
C GLN A 149 -14.74 -3.98 5.83
N GLU A 150 -15.45 -4.93 6.42
CA GLU A 150 -16.64 -4.67 7.22
C GLU A 150 -16.55 -5.35 8.58
N ASP A 151 -16.67 -4.55 9.65
CA ASP A 151 -16.60 -5.01 11.04
C ASP A 151 -18.01 -5.21 11.61
N PRO A 152 -18.37 -6.43 12.08
CA PRO A 152 -19.71 -6.71 12.58
C PRO A 152 -20.05 -6.08 13.92
N ALA A 153 -19.05 -5.80 14.77
CA ALA A 153 -19.27 -5.13 16.06
C ALA A 153 -18.91 -3.63 16.01
N GLY A 154 -18.68 -3.10 14.81
CA GLY A 154 -18.30 -1.71 14.59
C GLY A 154 -16.81 -1.46 14.74
N LEU A 155 -16.35 -0.33 14.19
CA LEU A 155 -14.91 -0.04 14.17
C LEU A 155 -14.34 0.11 15.58
N GLN A 156 -13.32 -0.70 15.87
CA GLN A 156 -12.64 -0.68 17.15
C GLN A 156 -11.74 0.54 17.30
N LEU A 157 -11.70 1.10 18.52
CA LEU A 157 -10.72 2.14 18.87
C LEU A 157 -9.32 1.52 18.90
N GLY A 158 -8.36 2.13 18.20
CA GLY A 158 -6.95 1.81 18.31
C GLY A 158 -6.35 2.33 19.61
N GLN A 159 -5.23 1.72 20.05
CA GLN A 159 -4.55 2.06 21.30
C GLN A 159 -3.61 3.28 21.21
N ALA A 160 -3.18 3.73 20.01
CA ALA A 160 -2.31 4.91 19.89
C ALA A 160 -2.15 5.51 18.45
N GLU A 161 -1.93 6.83 18.45
CA GLU A 161 -1.08 7.69 17.59
C GLU A 161 -1.22 7.71 16.05
N GLY A 162 -2.11 8.60 15.60
CA GLY A 162 -2.14 9.24 14.29
C GLY A 162 -3.21 10.35 14.28
N PRO A 163 -3.11 11.41 13.47
CA PRO A 163 -4.16 12.41 13.36
C PRO A 163 -5.41 11.79 12.70
N GLY A 164 -6.43 11.46 13.52
CA GLY A 164 -7.73 10.98 13.03
C GLY A 164 -8.40 9.97 13.96
N ASP A 165 -9.39 10.43 14.73
CA ASP A 165 -10.50 9.72 15.41
C ASP A 165 -10.29 8.34 16.06
N GLY A 166 -9.07 7.84 16.24
CA GLY A 166 -8.75 6.61 16.98
C GLY A 166 -9.17 5.30 16.32
N ALA A 167 -10.26 5.27 15.54
CA ALA A 167 -10.79 4.08 14.86
C ALA A 167 -10.35 4.01 13.39
N SER A 168 -9.09 3.62 13.17
CA SER A 168 -8.53 3.50 11.81
C SER A 168 -8.98 2.25 11.06
N GLY A 169 -9.70 1.32 11.70
CA GLY A 169 -9.96 -0.02 11.18
C GLY A 169 -8.75 -0.95 11.21
N ALA A 170 -7.66 -0.54 11.88
CA ALA A 170 -6.50 -1.38 12.12
C ALA A 170 -6.77 -2.44 13.18
N LYS A 171 -7.44 -2.06 14.27
CA LYS A 171 -7.99 -3.02 15.23
C LYS A 171 -9.38 -3.36 14.73
N VAL A 172 -9.71 -4.65 14.73
CA VAL A 172 -10.98 -5.16 14.21
C VAL A 172 -11.53 -6.19 15.17
N SER A 173 -12.85 -6.32 15.17
CA SER A 173 -13.55 -7.36 15.93
C SER A 173 -13.36 -8.71 15.26
N LYS A 174 -13.54 -9.78 16.04
CA LYS A 174 -13.62 -11.12 15.48
C LYS A 174 -14.84 -11.22 14.55
N GLY A 175 -14.69 -11.92 13.43
CA GLY A 175 -15.72 -11.98 12.38
C GLY A 175 -15.61 -10.88 11.32
N THR A 176 -14.66 -9.93 11.45
CA THR A 176 -14.43 -8.90 10.41
C THR A 176 -13.91 -9.54 9.13
N ASP A 177 -14.53 -9.22 8.01
CA ASP A 177 -14.19 -9.78 6.70
C ASP A 177 -13.86 -8.72 5.65
N VAL A 178 -13.08 -9.13 4.64
CA VAL A 178 -12.85 -8.36 3.42
C VAL A 178 -13.94 -8.68 2.41
N TRP A 179 -14.52 -7.65 1.82
CA TRP A 179 -15.56 -7.70 0.81
C TRP A 179 -15.03 -7.24 -0.54
N TYR A 180 -15.72 -7.64 -1.61
CA TYR A 180 -15.30 -7.41 -2.98
C TYR A 180 -16.47 -7.17 -3.93
N SER A 181 -16.32 -6.24 -4.86
CA SER A 181 -17.22 -6.08 -6.00
C SER A 181 -16.39 -5.77 -7.25
N TYR A 182 -16.91 -6.17 -8.41
CA TYR A 182 -16.21 -5.99 -9.68
C TYR A 182 -17.18 -5.72 -10.83
N LEU A 183 -16.63 -5.10 -11.87
CA LEU A 183 -17.25 -4.99 -13.19
C LEU A 183 -16.24 -5.35 -14.25
N ALA A 184 -16.64 -6.15 -15.23
CA ALA A 184 -15.85 -6.29 -16.46
C ALA A 184 -15.71 -4.92 -17.13
N ARG A 185 -14.61 -4.70 -17.86
CA ARG A 185 -14.34 -3.40 -18.50
C ARG A 185 -15.47 -2.96 -19.44
N THR A 186 -16.02 -3.91 -20.18
CA THR A 186 -17.15 -3.69 -21.09
C THR A 186 -18.38 -3.15 -20.36
N ASP A 187 -18.72 -3.72 -19.20
CA ASP A 187 -19.87 -3.28 -18.42
C ASP A 187 -19.59 -1.94 -17.73
N PHE A 188 -18.35 -1.75 -17.26
CA PHE A 188 -17.93 -0.50 -16.65
C PHE A 188 -18.07 0.68 -17.62
N ASP A 189 -17.60 0.53 -18.87
CA ASP A 189 -17.67 1.57 -19.90
C ASP A 189 -19.11 1.84 -20.38
N LEU A 190 -20.03 0.88 -20.21
CA LEU A 190 -21.46 1.03 -20.53
C LEU A 190 -22.27 1.77 -19.46
N GLY A 191 -21.69 2.11 -18.32
CA GLY A 191 -22.47 2.67 -17.22
C GLY A 191 -23.15 1.62 -16.32
N THR A 192 -22.81 0.34 -16.51
CA THR A 192 -22.75 -0.75 -15.53
C THR A 192 -22.79 -0.37 -14.05
N ALA A 193 -23.90 -0.48 -13.32
CA ALA A 193 -23.82 -0.33 -11.88
C ALA A 193 -23.10 -1.54 -11.25
N PHE A 194 -22.27 -1.32 -10.22
CA PHE A 194 -21.54 -2.42 -9.56
C PHE A 194 -22.51 -3.43 -8.95
N PRO A 195 -22.27 -4.74 -9.12
CA PRO A 195 -23.12 -5.80 -8.57
C PRO A 195 -23.00 -5.87 -7.05
N ASP A 196 -23.85 -6.69 -6.44
CA ASP A 196 -23.83 -6.99 -5.02
C ASP A 196 -22.45 -7.52 -4.59
N SER A 197 -22.06 -7.17 -3.37
CA SER A 197 -20.75 -7.47 -2.82
C SER A 197 -20.60 -8.94 -2.45
N ILE A 198 -19.38 -9.45 -2.61
CA ILE A 198 -18.98 -10.82 -2.28
C ILE A 198 -18.04 -10.77 -1.08
N ARG A 199 -18.36 -11.52 -0.03
CA ARG A 199 -17.43 -11.76 1.09
C ARG A 199 -16.27 -12.61 0.59
N LEU A 200 -15.03 -12.16 0.74
CA LEU A 200 -13.84 -12.89 0.27
C LEU A 200 -13.23 -13.78 1.34
N THR A 201 -13.05 -13.26 2.55
CA THR A 201 -12.45 -13.97 3.68
C THR A 201 -13.51 -14.75 4.46
N ASN A 202 -13.08 -15.62 5.38
CA ASN A 202 -13.93 -16.55 6.12
C ASN A 202 -13.86 -16.38 7.64
N ASN A 203 -13.72 -15.13 8.10
CA ASN A 203 -13.62 -14.82 9.53
C ASN A 203 -14.98 -14.93 10.23
N PHE A 204 -16.10 -14.73 9.53
CA PHE A 204 -17.42 -15.06 10.04
C PHE A 204 -17.64 -16.58 10.09
N THR A 205 -17.53 -17.15 11.30
CA THR A 205 -17.69 -18.59 11.53
C THR A 205 -18.83 -18.93 12.48
N LYS A 206 -19.37 -17.94 13.20
CA LYS A 206 -20.45 -18.11 14.17
C LYS A 206 -21.21 -16.80 14.38
N MET A 207 -22.44 -16.88 14.88
CA MET A 207 -23.11 -15.69 15.44
C MET A 207 -22.53 -15.40 16.83
N ALA A 208 -22.71 -14.15 17.28
CA ALA A 208 -22.43 -13.78 18.66
C ALA A 208 -23.25 -14.64 19.64
N THR A 209 -22.66 -14.95 20.79
CA THR A 209 -23.30 -15.76 21.84
C THR A 209 -24.05 -14.89 22.85
N GLY A 210 -24.98 -15.48 23.61
CA GLY A 210 -26.04 -14.79 24.36
C GLY A 210 -25.68 -13.74 25.44
N ASP A 211 -24.42 -13.37 25.58
CA ASP A 211 -23.98 -12.19 26.35
C ASP A 211 -23.82 -10.94 25.46
N ASP A 212 -23.87 -11.10 24.13
CA ASP A 212 -23.82 -9.99 23.17
C ASP A 212 -25.17 -9.26 23.12
N PRO A 213 -25.19 -7.91 23.16
CA PRO A 213 -26.42 -7.13 23.03
C PRO A 213 -27.17 -7.38 21.72
N ASP A 214 -26.51 -7.86 20.66
CA ASP A 214 -27.14 -8.32 19.43
C ASP A 214 -26.88 -9.83 19.17
N PRO A 215 -27.86 -10.72 19.44
CA PRO A 215 -27.71 -12.15 19.17
C PRO A 215 -27.64 -12.48 17.67
N ASN A 216 -27.90 -11.51 16.79
CA ASN A 216 -27.74 -11.62 15.34
C ASN A 216 -26.46 -10.92 14.83
N ALA A 217 -25.57 -10.47 15.72
CA ALA A 217 -24.26 -9.99 15.31
C ALA A 217 -23.42 -11.16 14.77
N GLU A 218 -22.73 -10.94 13.66
CA GLU A 218 -21.77 -11.89 13.12
C GLU A 218 -20.50 -11.90 13.99
N SER A 219 -19.86 -13.05 14.14
CA SER A 219 -18.67 -13.23 14.97
C SER A 219 -17.76 -14.34 14.44
N GLY A 220 -16.62 -14.55 15.09
CA GLY A 220 -15.58 -15.46 14.63
C GLY A 220 -14.49 -15.73 15.65
N THR A 221 -13.38 -16.26 15.16
CA THR A 221 -12.13 -16.48 15.92
C THR A 221 -11.00 -15.58 15.42
N GLU A 222 -11.05 -15.19 14.14
CA GLU A 222 -10.12 -14.30 13.47
C GLU A 222 -10.85 -13.04 12.96
N GLY A 223 -10.11 -12.09 12.38
CA GLY A 223 -10.65 -10.85 11.82
C GLY A 223 -9.66 -10.24 10.84
N ALA A 224 -10.11 -10.00 9.61
CA ALA A 224 -9.30 -9.44 8.53
C ALA A 224 -9.39 -7.91 8.50
N SER A 225 -8.27 -7.26 8.19
CA SER A 225 -8.13 -5.79 8.19
C SER A 225 -7.12 -5.32 7.15
N ARG A 226 -7.25 -4.04 6.74
CA ARG A 226 -6.28 -3.36 5.86
C ARG A 226 -5.95 -4.14 4.59
N SER A 227 -6.99 -4.53 3.85
CA SER A 227 -6.83 -5.17 2.54
C SER A 227 -6.18 -4.20 1.54
N ASN A 228 -5.04 -4.60 0.99
CA ASN A 228 -4.43 -3.95 -0.16
C ASN A 228 -4.87 -4.69 -1.43
N LEU A 229 -5.10 -3.94 -2.51
CA LEU A 229 -5.64 -4.47 -3.77
C LEU A 229 -4.81 -4.05 -4.98
N ALA A 230 -4.62 -5.00 -5.90
CA ALA A 230 -4.18 -4.75 -7.27
C ALA A 230 -4.99 -5.59 -8.26
N LEU A 231 -5.11 -5.05 -9.47
CA LEU A 231 -5.59 -5.77 -10.66
C LEU A 231 -4.48 -5.71 -11.70
N ILE A 232 -3.91 -6.88 -12.03
CA ILE A 232 -2.82 -6.99 -13.02
C ILE A 232 -3.26 -7.95 -14.10
N GLY A 233 -3.51 -7.41 -15.30
CA GLY A 233 -4.13 -8.18 -16.38
C GLY A 233 -5.51 -8.68 -15.96
N ASN A 234 -5.64 -9.99 -15.80
CA ASN A 234 -6.87 -10.66 -15.37
C ASN A 234 -6.89 -11.00 -13.87
N THR A 235 -5.77 -10.85 -13.17
CA THR A 235 -5.56 -11.38 -11.82
C THR A 235 -5.74 -10.28 -10.79
N VAL A 236 -6.59 -10.56 -9.80
CA VAL A 236 -6.72 -9.79 -8.57
C VAL A 236 -5.72 -10.32 -7.56
N LEU A 237 -5.01 -9.42 -6.90
CA LEU A 237 -4.11 -9.70 -5.79
C LEU A 237 -4.60 -8.98 -4.56
N ILE A 238 -4.71 -9.70 -3.46
CA ILE A 238 -5.10 -9.15 -2.16
C ILE A 238 -4.06 -9.55 -1.13
N VAL A 239 -3.56 -8.56 -0.41
CA VAL A 239 -2.73 -8.76 0.78
C VAL A 239 -3.41 -8.08 1.95
N TYR A 240 -3.67 -8.82 3.03
CA TYR A 240 -4.41 -8.31 4.18
C TYR A 240 -3.79 -8.78 5.50
N GLU A 241 -4.11 -8.08 6.58
CA GLU A 241 -3.72 -8.48 7.93
C GLU A 241 -4.87 -9.27 8.56
N GLU A 242 -4.59 -10.40 9.21
CA GLU A 242 -5.61 -11.18 9.93
C GLU A 242 -5.18 -11.45 11.36
N THR A 243 -6.07 -11.23 12.33
CA THR A 243 -5.76 -11.54 13.74
C THR A 243 -5.54 -13.02 13.95
N LYS A 244 -4.57 -13.38 14.80
CA LYS A 244 -4.36 -14.76 15.22
C LYS A 244 -5.56 -15.30 16.00
N SER A 245 -5.73 -16.62 15.96
CA SER A 245 -6.98 -17.31 16.34
C SER A 245 -6.97 -17.91 17.75
N LEU A 246 -5.81 -17.99 18.39
CA LEU A 246 -5.65 -18.59 19.71
C LEU A 246 -5.86 -17.53 20.78
N GLU A 247 -7.12 -17.30 21.14
CA GLU A 247 -7.56 -16.38 22.20
C GLU A 247 -6.60 -16.37 23.41
N GLY A 248 -5.83 -15.29 23.57
CA GLY A 248 -4.92 -15.05 24.70
C GLY A 248 -3.67 -15.95 24.80
N LEU A 249 -3.44 -16.85 23.84
CA LEU A 249 -2.24 -17.71 23.78
C LEU A 249 -1.29 -17.31 22.65
N ASP A 250 -1.82 -16.77 21.55
CA ASP A 250 -1.05 -16.20 20.45
C ASP A 250 -1.78 -14.93 19.98
N GLU A 251 -1.22 -13.77 20.29
CA GLU A 251 -1.81 -12.46 20.00
C GLU A 251 -1.15 -11.81 18.79
N GLY A 252 -1.80 -10.79 18.24
CA GLY A 252 -1.36 -10.04 17.07
C GLY A 252 -1.89 -10.59 15.74
N LYS A 253 -1.09 -10.57 14.67
CA LYS A 253 -1.58 -10.79 13.30
C LYS A 253 -0.62 -11.49 12.35
N TYR A 254 -1.20 -12.14 11.34
CA TYR A 254 -0.52 -12.63 10.14
C TYR A 254 -0.69 -11.67 8.97
N VAL A 255 0.22 -11.75 8.01
CA VAL A 255 0.03 -11.19 6.66
C VAL A 255 -0.35 -12.31 5.71
N ARG A 256 -1.52 -12.16 5.09
CA ARG A 256 -2.09 -13.15 4.16
C ARG A 256 -2.09 -12.65 2.73
N PHE A 257 -1.96 -13.58 1.79
CA PHE A 257 -1.99 -13.37 0.36
C PHE A 257 -3.02 -14.25 -0.32
N SER A 258 -3.85 -13.64 -1.16
CA SER A 258 -4.82 -14.32 -2.02
C SER A 258 -4.73 -13.77 -3.44
N SER A 259 -4.92 -14.66 -4.42
CA SER A 259 -4.93 -14.32 -5.84
C SER A 259 -6.01 -15.09 -6.59
N PHE A 260 -6.76 -14.42 -7.46
CA PHE A 260 -7.81 -15.07 -8.26
C PHE A 260 -8.12 -14.25 -9.53
N PRO A 261 -8.70 -14.85 -10.58
CA PRO A 261 -9.24 -14.10 -11.72
C PRO A 261 -10.34 -13.13 -11.27
N PHE A 262 -10.39 -11.91 -11.80
CA PHE A 262 -11.31 -10.86 -11.30
C PHE A 262 -12.80 -11.27 -11.26
N ASN A 263 -13.20 -12.17 -12.17
CA ASN A 263 -14.56 -12.69 -12.33
C ASN A 263 -14.77 -14.08 -11.70
N GLN A 264 -13.79 -14.59 -10.98
CA GLN A 264 -13.86 -15.85 -10.22
C GLN A 264 -13.38 -15.61 -8.78
N PRO A 265 -13.99 -14.66 -8.04
CA PRO A 265 -13.70 -14.55 -6.61
C PRO A 265 -14.11 -15.84 -5.88
N PRO A 266 -13.47 -16.19 -4.76
CA PRO A 266 -13.91 -17.31 -3.93
C PRO A 266 -15.33 -17.06 -3.41
N THR A 267 -16.25 -17.96 -3.74
CA THR A 267 -17.67 -17.88 -3.37
C THR A 267 -18.18 -19.13 -2.64
N SER A 268 -17.29 -20.07 -2.28
CA SER A 268 -17.68 -21.27 -1.52
C SER A 268 -18.40 -20.90 -0.22
N CYS A 269 -19.28 -21.77 0.24
CA CYS A 269 -20.04 -21.53 1.45
C CYS A 269 -20.16 -22.83 2.24
N LEU A 270 -20.38 -22.69 3.54
CA LEU A 270 -20.73 -23.80 4.39
C LEU A 270 -22.13 -24.30 3.99
N LEU A 271 -22.22 -25.58 3.67
CA LEU A 271 -23.46 -26.22 3.22
C LEU A 271 -24.31 -26.66 4.42
N ASP A 272 -25.63 -26.62 4.28
CA ASP A 272 -26.53 -27.18 5.29
C ASP A 272 -26.34 -28.70 5.35
N ALA A 273 -25.99 -29.22 6.52
CA ALA A 273 -25.87 -30.67 6.73
C ALA A 273 -27.26 -31.32 6.65
N GLY A 274 -27.76 -31.57 5.42
CA GLY A 274 -29.21 -31.76 5.25
C GLY A 274 -29.80 -32.38 3.99
N THR A 275 -29.07 -32.77 2.93
CA THR A 275 -29.58 -33.74 1.90
C THR A 275 -28.45 -34.38 1.09
N GLY A 276 -27.56 -35.13 1.75
CA GLY A 276 -26.58 -35.99 1.08
C GLY A 276 -26.23 -37.15 2.00
N GLY A 277 -26.65 -38.35 1.64
CA GLY A 277 -26.60 -39.54 2.50
C GLY A 277 -25.20 -39.96 2.94
N ALA A 278 -25.18 -40.64 4.08
CA ALA A 278 -24.06 -41.30 4.73
C ALA A 278 -22.99 -41.92 3.80
N GLY A 279 -21.72 -41.63 4.11
CA GLY A 279 -20.55 -42.41 3.69
C GLY A 279 -19.49 -42.34 4.78
N GLY A 280 -19.43 -43.36 5.63
CA GLY A 280 -18.52 -43.44 6.77
C GLY A 280 -17.06 -43.77 6.39
N GLN A 281 -16.22 -43.65 7.42
CA GLN A 281 -14.84 -44.13 7.59
C GLN A 281 -14.36 -45.26 6.65
N GLY A 282 -13.11 -45.16 6.19
CA GLY A 282 -12.34 -46.31 5.73
C GLY A 282 -10.97 -45.97 5.13
N GLY A 283 -9.94 -45.90 5.97
CA GLY A 283 -8.54 -46.04 5.53
C GLY A 283 -8.16 -47.49 5.22
N THR A 284 -6.95 -47.66 4.66
CA THR A 284 -6.29 -48.88 4.13
C THR A 284 -6.75 -49.25 2.71
N GLY A 285 -5.92 -49.45 1.69
CA GLY A 285 -4.50 -49.81 1.59
C GLY A 285 -4.40 -51.03 0.67
N GLY A 286 -3.61 -50.96 -0.42
CA GLY A 286 -3.12 -52.18 -1.10
C GLY A 286 -3.50 -52.38 -2.57
N MET A 287 -2.50 -52.13 -3.42
CA MET A 287 -2.11 -52.78 -4.68
C MET A 287 -3.03 -53.83 -5.37
N GLY A 288 -3.08 -53.72 -6.70
CA GLY A 288 -2.71 -54.85 -7.57
C GLY A 288 -3.77 -55.39 -8.52
N GLY A 289 -3.63 -55.05 -9.81
CA GLY A 289 -3.63 -55.99 -10.94
C GLY A 289 -4.88 -56.78 -11.33
N GLY A 290 -5.21 -56.73 -12.63
CA GLY A 290 -5.56 -57.96 -13.36
C GLY A 290 -7.02 -58.17 -13.76
N ASN A 291 -7.30 -57.86 -15.02
CA ASN A 291 -7.88 -58.74 -16.05
C ASN A 291 -9.11 -59.62 -15.74
N GLY A 292 -10.19 -59.37 -16.49
CA GLY A 292 -10.81 -60.38 -17.36
C GLY A 292 -11.76 -61.44 -16.77
N GLY A 293 -13.02 -61.38 -17.20
CA GLY A 293 -13.70 -62.55 -17.77
C GLY A 293 -14.64 -63.37 -16.87
N GLY A 294 -15.94 -63.29 -17.21
CA GLY A 294 -16.81 -64.45 -17.44
C GLY A 294 -17.32 -65.28 -16.25
N GLY A 295 -18.59 -65.70 -16.36
CA GLY A 295 -19.04 -66.96 -15.73
C GLY A 295 -20.25 -66.87 -14.80
N GLU A 296 -21.43 -66.96 -15.41
CA GLU A 296 -22.55 -67.86 -15.09
C GLU A 296 -23.04 -68.16 -13.66
N ALA A 297 -24.38 -68.09 -13.60
CA ALA A 297 -25.33 -69.03 -13.02
C ALA A 297 -25.74 -68.92 -11.55
N GLY A 298 -27.07 -68.89 -11.35
CA GLY A 298 -27.65 -69.88 -10.44
C GLY A 298 -28.79 -69.46 -9.52
N THR A 299 -29.98 -69.31 -10.10
CA THR A 299 -31.28 -69.81 -9.58
C THR A 299 -31.93 -69.21 -8.33
N GLY A 300 -33.21 -68.87 -8.48
CA GLY A 300 -34.19 -68.81 -7.39
C GLY A 300 -35.45 -68.02 -7.74
N GLY A 301 -36.38 -68.61 -8.51
CA GLY A 301 -37.75 -68.11 -8.67
C GLY A 301 -38.50 -68.02 -7.32
N VAL A 302 -39.69 -67.43 -7.19
CA VAL A 302 -40.90 -67.64 -7.98
C VAL A 302 -41.87 -66.47 -7.69
N GLY A 303 -42.68 -66.07 -8.68
CA GLY A 303 -44.05 -65.59 -8.44
C GLY A 303 -44.46 -64.28 -9.10
N GLY A 304 -45.00 -64.35 -10.32
CA GLY A 304 -45.95 -63.36 -10.86
C GLY A 304 -47.26 -63.36 -10.05
N ASP A 305 -48.25 -62.52 -10.31
CA ASP A 305 -48.65 -61.99 -11.61
C ASP A 305 -49.61 -60.79 -11.43
N ALA A 306 -49.85 -60.13 -12.56
CA ALA A 306 -50.57 -58.89 -12.81
C ALA A 306 -52.03 -58.77 -12.30
N GLY A 307 -52.54 -57.53 -12.30
CA GLY A 307 -53.99 -57.31 -12.34
C GLY A 307 -54.45 -55.86 -12.12
N ALA A 308 -54.96 -55.25 -13.18
CA ALA A 308 -55.48 -53.89 -13.30
C ALA A 308 -56.70 -53.54 -12.42
N GLY A 309 -56.99 -52.24 -12.26
CA GLY A 309 -58.26 -51.76 -11.71
C GLY A 309 -58.34 -50.24 -11.58
N GLY A 310 -59.22 -49.59 -12.35
CA GLY A 310 -59.29 -48.13 -12.48
C GLY A 310 -60.22 -47.37 -11.52
N SER A 311 -60.49 -46.11 -11.93
CA SER A 311 -61.55 -45.18 -11.47
C SER A 311 -61.21 -44.34 -10.21
N SER A 312 -61.61 -43.09 -10.01
CA SER A 312 -62.33 -42.04 -10.76
C SER A 312 -62.39 -40.77 -9.88
N GLY A 313 -62.54 -39.57 -10.47
CA GLY A 313 -62.97 -38.31 -9.82
C GLY A 313 -61.92 -37.19 -9.84
N ILE A 314 -61.73 -36.40 -10.90
CA ILE A 314 -62.55 -35.32 -11.50
C ILE A 314 -62.60 -34.02 -10.67
N GLY A 315 -62.00 -32.96 -11.24
CA GLY A 315 -62.31 -31.54 -11.06
C GLY A 315 -61.07 -30.70 -10.79
N GLY A 316 -60.59 -29.78 -11.62
CA GLY A 316 -61.00 -29.25 -12.92
C GLY A 316 -60.15 -28.01 -13.23
N VAL A 317 -59.71 -27.89 -14.50
CA VAL A 317 -59.39 -26.67 -15.31
C VAL A 317 -58.46 -25.58 -14.74
N GLY A 318 -57.40 -25.13 -15.41
CA GLY A 318 -56.87 -25.42 -16.74
C GLY A 318 -55.69 -24.49 -17.08
N GLY A 319 -54.82 -24.92 -18.00
CA GLY A 319 -53.73 -24.10 -18.55
C GLY A 319 -52.64 -24.93 -19.24
N ILE A 320 -52.55 -24.79 -20.55
CA ILE A 320 -51.89 -25.68 -21.52
C ILE A 320 -50.37 -25.50 -21.55
N ALA A 321 -49.64 -26.61 -21.69
CA ALA A 321 -48.21 -26.68 -21.99
C ALA A 321 -47.99 -27.14 -23.44
N VAL A 322 -46.95 -26.61 -24.11
CA VAL A 322 -46.12 -27.28 -25.15
C VAL A 322 -44.71 -26.61 -25.15
N PRO A 323 -43.61 -27.35 -25.41
CA PRO A 323 -42.47 -27.40 -24.49
C PRO A 323 -41.06 -27.11 -25.09
N THR A 324 -40.06 -27.42 -24.27
CA THR A 324 -38.64 -27.83 -24.52
C THR A 324 -37.56 -26.77 -24.73
N ALA A 325 -36.65 -26.70 -23.75
CA ALA A 325 -35.22 -26.96 -23.96
C ALA A 325 -34.57 -27.46 -22.66
N GLN A 326 -33.72 -28.47 -22.79
CA GLN A 326 -32.90 -29.08 -21.75
C GLN A 326 -31.83 -28.10 -21.24
N SER A 327 -31.68 -28.03 -19.91
CA SER A 327 -30.39 -27.89 -19.25
C SER A 327 -30.49 -28.63 -17.92
N GLY A 328 -29.62 -29.60 -17.70
CA GLY A 328 -29.56 -30.33 -16.44
C GLY A 328 -29.38 -29.35 -15.28
N GLU A 329 -30.29 -29.42 -14.31
CA GLU A 329 -30.11 -28.80 -13.01
C GLU A 329 -28.89 -29.45 -12.35
N ILE A 330 -27.79 -28.69 -12.30
CA ILE A 330 -26.78 -28.91 -11.27
C ILE A 330 -27.47 -28.44 -9.98
N GLY A 331 -27.75 -29.37 -9.07
CA GLY A 331 -28.28 -29.05 -7.76
C GLY A 331 -27.35 -28.07 -7.06
N ILE A 332 -27.81 -26.85 -6.90
CA ILE A 332 -27.23 -25.88 -5.97
C ILE A 332 -27.51 -26.41 -4.57
N ASP A 333 -26.48 -26.93 -3.91
CA ASP A 333 -26.52 -27.22 -2.49
C ASP A 333 -26.74 -25.89 -1.76
N PRO A 334 -27.85 -25.69 -1.02
CA PRO A 334 -28.14 -24.38 -0.46
C PRO A 334 -27.10 -24.05 0.61
N CYS A 335 -26.39 -22.94 0.41
CA CYS A 335 -25.55 -22.39 1.46
C CYS A 335 -26.35 -22.25 2.75
N ARG A 336 -25.72 -22.56 3.87
CA ARG A 336 -26.22 -22.11 5.16
C ARG A 336 -26.26 -20.59 5.15
N MET A 337 -27.40 -20.01 5.52
CA MET A 337 -27.60 -18.57 5.55
C MET A 337 -27.61 -18.05 6.99
N SER A 338 -27.02 -16.88 7.22
CA SER A 338 -27.16 -16.14 8.47
C SER A 338 -28.55 -15.50 8.57
N PRO A 339 -28.99 -15.09 9.78
CA PRO A 339 -30.22 -14.30 9.94
C PRO A 339 -30.25 -13.02 9.10
N ASN A 340 -29.06 -12.51 8.72
CA ASN A 340 -28.86 -11.33 7.89
C ASN A 340 -28.99 -11.63 6.39
N GLY A 341 -29.23 -12.89 6.00
CA GLY A 341 -29.36 -13.30 4.61
C GLY A 341 -28.03 -13.44 3.86
N ASP A 342 -26.91 -13.46 4.58
CA ASP A 342 -25.58 -13.69 4.00
C ASP A 342 -25.21 -15.18 4.10
N PRO A 343 -24.57 -15.77 3.08
CA PRO A 343 -24.08 -17.15 3.17
C PRO A 343 -22.91 -17.24 4.16
N TYR A 344 -22.87 -18.31 4.96
CA TYR A 344 -21.69 -18.63 5.75
C TYR A 344 -20.55 -19.03 4.81
N PRO A 345 -19.38 -18.36 4.83
CA PRO A 345 -18.24 -18.78 4.02
C PRO A 345 -17.73 -20.15 4.49
N ASP A 346 -17.20 -20.95 3.58
CA ASP A 346 -16.57 -22.22 3.97
C ASP A 346 -15.26 -21.93 4.74
N PRO A 347 -15.15 -22.33 6.03
CA PRO A 347 -13.95 -22.09 6.83
C PRO A 347 -12.73 -22.91 6.38
N PHE A 348 -12.92 -23.90 5.50
CA PHE A 348 -11.87 -24.79 4.98
C PHE A 348 -11.57 -24.58 3.50
N ASP A 349 -12.16 -23.57 2.83
CA ASP A 349 -11.79 -23.24 1.45
C ASP A 349 -10.40 -22.56 1.41
N PRO A 350 -9.37 -23.18 0.79
CA PRO A 350 -8.04 -22.61 0.68
C PRO A 350 -8.03 -21.20 0.05
N ALA A 351 -8.93 -20.94 -0.90
CA ALA A 351 -9.01 -19.65 -1.60
C ALA A 351 -9.55 -18.52 -0.70
N ARG A 352 -10.38 -18.86 0.30
CA ARG A 352 -10.88 -17.91 1.31
C ARG A 352 -9.89 -17.68 2.44
N VAL A 353 -9.22 -18.75 2.88
CA VAL A 353 -8.23 -18.70 3.98
C VAL A 353 -7.02 -17.87 3.57
N GLY A 354 -6.53 -18.00 2.33
CA GLY A 354 -5.34 -17.28 1.85
C GLY A 354 -4.03 -17.73 2.51
N CYS A 355 -2.91 -17.59 1.78
CA CYS A 355 -1.61 -18.06 2.24
C CYS A 355 -0.96 -17.09 3.23
N ILE A 356 -0.37 -17.60 4.31
CA ILE A 356 0.43 -16.80 5.24
C ILE A 356 1.82 -16.57 4.66
N LEU A 357 2.22 -15.30 4.55
CA LEU A 357 3.53 -14.88 4.06
C LEU A 357 4.52 -14.54 5.19
N SER A 358 4.00 -14.08 6.33
CA SER A 358 4.78 -13.71 7.51
C SER A 358 5.28 -14.92 8.29
N SER A 359 6.26 -14.71 9.17
CA SER A 359 6.64 -15.70 10.18
C SER A 359 5.47 -15.89 11.16
N PRO A 360 4.92 -17.11 11.35
CA PRO A 360 3.73 -17.29 12.19
C PRO A 360 3.98 -17.10 13.69
N ASP A 361 5.22 -17.26 14.14
CA ASP A 361 5.70 -17.07 15.51
C ASP A 361 5.86 -15.58 15.90
N GLU A 362 5.83 -14.68 14.93
CA GLU A 362 5.98 -13.24 15.15
C GLU A 362 4.72 -12.46 14.77
N ASN A 363 4.77 -11.15 14.97
CA ASN A 363 3.68 -10.22 14.71
C ASN A 363 3.91 -9.42 13.44
N ALA A 364 3.03 -9.63 12.46
CA ALA A 364 3.14 -9.01 11.15
C ALA A 364 2.01 -7.99 10.90
N ARG A 365 2.36 -6.80 10.41
CA ARG A 365 1.40 -5.70 10.23
C ARG A 365 1.83 -4.71 9.15
N ARG A 366 0.91 -3.83 8.76
CA ARG A 366 1.05 -2.80 7.73
C ARG A 366 1.50 -3.37 6.38
N ALA A 367 1.00 -4.53 5.97
CA ALA A 367 1.41 -5.13 4.70
C ALA A 367 1.08 -4.22 3.51
N ARG A 368 1.95 -4.25 2.50
CA ARG A 368 1.83 -3.56 1.22
C ARG A 368 2.49 -4.38 0.14
N PHE A 369 2.23 -4.02 -1.11
CA PHE A 369 2.94 -4.64 -2.23
C PHE A 369 3.00 -3.74 -3.46
N PHE A 370 3.94 -4.05 -4.34
CA PHE A 370 4.00 -3.50 -5.70
C PHE A 370 3.86 -4.63 -6.70
N GLY A 371 3.19 -4.37 -7.82
CA GLY A 371 3.10 -5.34 -8.90
C GLY A 371 3.19 -4.72 -10.29
N GLN A 372 3.57 -5.54 -11.26
CA GLN A 372 3.66 -5.18 -12.67
C GLN A 372 3.31 -6.36 -13.59
N GLY A 373 2.65 -6.09 -14.72
CA GLY A 373 2.29 -7.13 -15.68
C GLY A 373 3.48 -7.63 -16.50
N LYS A 374 4.40 -6.73 -16.86
CA LYS A 374 5.62 -7.05 -17.62
C LYS A 374 6.84 -6.92 -16.69
N PRO A 375 7.55 -8.02 -16.40
CA PRO A 375 8.79 -7.95 -15.62
C PRO A 375 9.90 -7.27 -16.41
N GLY A 376 10.98 -6.91 -15.73
CA GLY A 376 12.20 -6.49 -16.42
C GLY A 376 12.88 -7.67 -17.15
N PRO A 377 13.81 -7.36 -18.06
CA PRO A 377 14.46 -8.37 -18.88
C PRO A 377 15.37 -9.33 -18.10
N ASN A 378 15.75 -9.02 -16.85
CA ASN A 378 16.78 -9.78 -16.14
C ASN A 378 16.26 -10.61 -14.96
N SER A 379 15.22 -10.18 -14.23
CA SER A 379 14.81 -10.82 -12.98
C SER A 379 13.52 -11.64 -13.06
N GLY A 380 12.67 -11.39 -14.05
CA GLY A 380 11.33 -12.02 -14.12
C GLY A 380 10.36 -11.58 -13.02
N VAL A 381 10.79 -10.72 -12.07
CA VAL A 381 10.00 -10.32 -10.90
C VAL A 381 8.79 -9.47 -11.30
N LYS A 382 7.62 -9.87 -10.80
CA LYS A 382 6.32 -9.22 -11.07
C LYS A 382 5.65 -8.68 -9.83
N LEU A 383 6.01 -9.17 -8.66
CA LEU A 383 5.38 -8.82 -7.39
C LEU A 383 6.46 -8.70 -6.31
N PHE A 384 6.32 -7.71 -5.45
CA PHE A 384 7.10 -7.58 -4.23
C PHE A 384 6.15 -7.23 -3.08
N VAL A 385 6.02 -8.13 -2.10
CA VAL A 385 5.18 -7.96 -0.90
C VAL A 385 6.07 -7.66 0.29
N PHE A 386 5.69 -6.71 1.12
CA PHE A 386 6.49 -6.25 2.26
C PHE A 386 5.61 -5.79 3.42
N TRP A 387 6.09 -5.93 4.65
CA TRP A 387 5.34 -5.65 5.87
C TRP A 387 6.27 -5.32 7.05
N LYS A 388 5.70 -4.85 8.17
CA LYS A 388 6.39 -4.76 9.46
C LYS A 388 6.33 -6.11 10.17
N GLN A 389 7.45 -6.62 10.69
CA GLN A 389 7.51 -7.87 11.45
C GLN A 389 8.43 -7.76 12.66
N GLY A 390 8.04 -8.37 13.79
CA GLY A 390 8.86 -8.49 14.99
C GLY A 390 8.09 -9.20 16.11
N GLU A 391 8.75 -9.43 17.24
CA GLU A 391 8.17 -10.18 18.37
C GLU A 391 6.96 -9.47 19.00
N PHE A 392 7.01 -8.14 19.09
CA PHE A 392 6.01 -7.35 19.79
C PHE A 392 4.80 -6.99 18.91
N ASP A 393 3.64 -6.96 19.55
CA ASP A 393 2.39 -6.53 18.95
C ASP A 393 2.21 -4.99 19.04
N GLU A 394 0.99 -4.53 18.73
CA GLU A 394 0.45 -3.17 19.00
C GLU A 394 1.43 -1.97 19.10
N GLY A 395 2.30 -1.78 18.10
CA GLY A 395 3.17 -0.59 18.02
C GLY A 395 4.54 -0.74 18.68
N GLY A 396 4.89 -1.94 19.15
CA GLY A 396 6.26 -2.30 19.53
C GLY A 396 7.23 -2.29 18.34
N PRO A 397 8.55 -2.44 18.60
CA PRO A 397 9.60 -2.43 17.59
C PRO A 397 9.42 -3.55 16.56
N SER A 398 9.95 -3.31 15.37
CA SER A 398 9.86 -4.26 14.25
C SER A 398 10.64 -3.75 13.04
N ASP A 399 11.01 -4.70 12.20
CA ASP A 399 11.65 -4.47 10.93
C ASP A 399 10.68 -4.41 9.76
N ILE A 400 11.17 -3.91 8.63
CA ILE A 400 10.54 -4.04 7.33
C ILE A 400 11.13 -5.26 6.63
N VAL A 401 10.30 -6.27 6.42
CA VAL A 401 10.69 -7.48 5.70
C VAL A 401 9.90 -7.61 4.39
N GLY A 402 10.39 -8.42 3.44
CA GLY A 402 9.67 -8.62 2.18
C GLY A 402 10.02 -9.88 1.39
N ARG A 403 9.17 -10.20 0.42
CA ARG A 403 9.32 -11.31 -0.53
C ARG A 403 9.10 -10.84 -1.97
N ALA A 404 10.01 -11.21 -2.86
CA ALA A 404 9.84 -11.04 -4.30
C ALA A 404 9.15 -12.27 -4.92
N ALA A 405 8.40 -12.09 -6.00
CA ALA A 405 7.81 -13.17 -6.77
C ALA A 405 7.87 -12.94 -8.29
N ALA A 406 8.15 -14.01 -9.05
CA ALA A 406 8.20 -14.02 -10.51
C ALA A 406 6.81 -14.13 -11.18
N GLY A 407 5.79 -14.35 -10.37
CA GLY A 407 4.40 -14.55 -10.76
C GLY A 407 3.45 -14.07 -9.65
N PHE A 408 2.27 -14.67 -9.61
CA PHE A 408 1.15 -14.20 -8.79
C PHE A 408 0.52 -15.32 -7.97
N THR A 409 1.21 -16.44 -7.80
CA THR A 409 0.79 -17.57 -6.98
C THR A 409 1.79 -17.76 -5.83
N PRO A 410 1.41 -18.46 -4.74
CA PRO A 410 2.33 -18.76 -3.65
C PRO A 410 3.62 -19.45 -4.11
N ALA A 411 3.56 -20.32 -5.13
CA ALA A 411 4.73 -21.01 -5.67
C ALA A 411 5.73 -20.09 -6.39
N ASP A 412 5.33 -18.86 -6.72
CA ASP A 412 6.18 -17.92 -7.46
C ASP A 412 7.11 -17.07 -6.56
N PHE A 413 6.97 -17.15 -5.23
CA PHE A 413 7.81 -16.40 -4.30
C PHE A 413 9.24 -16.94 -4.28
N VAL A 414 10.22 -16.04 -4.43
CA VAL A 414 11.66 -16.34 -4.40
C VAL A 414 12.09 -16.74 -2.99
N GLN A 415 11.71 -15.95 -1.99
CA GLN A 415 11.74 -16.37 -0.59
C GLN A 415 10.58 -17.34 -0.40
N ALA A 416 10.86 -18.62 -0.60
CA ALA A 416 9.84 -19.65 -0.78
C ALA A 416 8.86 -19.69 0.40
N VAL A 417 7.57 -19.74 0.06
CA VAL A 417 6.53 -20.15 0.99
C VAL A 417 6.21 -21.62 0.73
N ASN A 418 5.81 -22.34 1.77
CA ASN A 418 5.35 -23.71 1.61
C ASN A 418 4.10 -23.72 0.74
N VAL A 419 4.20 -24.36 -0.42
CA VAL A 419 3.12 -24.37 -1.40
C VAL A 419 2.00 -25.28 -0.89
N PRO A 420 0.75 -24.79 -0.77
CA PRO A 420 -0.37 -25.64 -0.37
C PRO A 420 -0.69 -26.64 -1.49
N THR A 421 -1.03 -27.86 -1.10
CA THR A 421 -1.65 -28.84 -2.02
C THR A 421 -3.18 -28.71 -2.02
N ALA A 422 -3.74 -28.14 -0.95
CA ALA A 422 -5.16 -27.81 -0.88
C ALA A 422 -5.54 -26.78 -1.95
N SER A 423 -6.51 -27.13 -2.79
CA SER A 423 -6.91 -26.33 -3.95
C SER A 423 -8.42 -26.15 -4.08
N SER A 424 -9.20 -26.93 -3.34
CA SER A 424 -10.67 -26.95 -3.39
C SER A 424 -11.27 -27.00 -1.98
N PRO A 425 -12.51 -26.52 -1.81
CA PRO A 425 -13.26 -26.71 -0.58
C PRO A 425 -13.32 -28.20 -0.17
N GLY A 426 -13.02 -28.48 1.10
CA GLY A 426 -12.96 -29.85 1.65
C GLY A 426 -11.60 -30.54 1.56
N ASP A 427 -10.63 -29.96 0.82
CA ASP A 427 -9.24 -30.39 0.91
C ASP A 427 -8.68 -30.11 2.31
N GLU A 428 -7.76 -30.95 2.75
CA GLU A 428 -7.05 -30.75 4.01
C GLU A 428 -6.08 -29.56 3.87
N LEU A 429 -6.25 -28.54 4.71
CA LEU A 429 -5.37 -27.37 4.68
C LEU A 429 -3.93 -27.77 5.07
N ASP A 430 -2.97 -27.37 4.24
CA ASP A 430 -1.54 -27.64 4.41
C ASP A 430 -0.66 -26.48 3.90
N GLY A 431 0.65 -26.70 3.77
CA GLY A 431 1.55 -25.74 3.13
C GLY A 431 1.61 -24.38 3.82
N CYS A 432 1.10 -23.33 3.18
CA CYS A 432 1.17 -21.94 3.67
C CYS A 432 0.11 -21.58 4.74
N PHE A 433 -0.69 -22.54 5.20
CA PHE A 433 -1.70 -22.33 6.24
C PHE A 433 -1.15 -22.71 7.63
N ILE A 434 -1.78 -22.18 8.70
CA ILE A 434 -1.50 -22.63 10.08
C ILE A 434 -2.21 -23.93 10.41
N ARG A 435 -3.38 -24.16 9.80
CA ARG A 435 -4.23 -25.33 10.06
C ARG A 435 -3.70 -26.57 9.35
N GLY A 436 -2.44 -26.93 9.56
CA GLY A 436 -1.95 -28.27 9.25
C GLY A 436 -2.44 -29.25 10.31
N VAL A 437 -2.97 -30.40 9.89
CA VAL A 437 -3.23 -31.53 10.80
C VAL A 437 -1.99 -31.82 11.62
N GLN A 438 -2.17 -31.88 12.94
CA GLN A 438 -1.52 -32.80 13.88
C GLN A 438 -0.25 -33.49 13.34
N GLY A 439 0.78 -32.69 13.13
CA GLY A 439 2.09 -33.06 12.60
C GLY A 439 3.16 -32.19 13.28
N PRO A 440 4.46 -32.47 13.07
CA PRO A 440 5.51 -31.64 13.64
C PRO A 440 5.30 -30.17 13.23
N ILE A 441 5.59 -29.22 14.11
CA ILE A 441 5.45 -27.76 13.90
C ILE A 441 6.05 -27.30 12.54
N ALA A 442 6.94 -28.07 11.93
CA ALA A 442 7.52 -27.86 10.61
C ALA A 442 6.60 -28.10 9.38
N SER A 443 5.39 -28.66 9.53
CA SER A 443 4.43 -28.86 8.42
C SER A 443 3.37 -27.76 8.42
N GLY A 444 3.58 -26.69 7.67
CA GLY A 444 2.69 -25.53 7.61
C GLY A 444 3.43 -24.24 7.33
N ALA A 445 2.79 -23.09 7.60
CA ALA A 445 3.39 -21.77 7.40
C ALA A 445 4.71 -21.56 8.16
N PHE A 446 4.94 -22.31 9.24
CA PHE A 446 6.21 -22.30 10.00
C PHE A 446 7.41 -22.85 9.20
N GLY A 447 7.18 -23.59 8.12
CA GLY A 447 8.24 -24.05 7.23
C GLY A 447 8.52 -23.11 6.05
N ASN A 448 7.86 -21.94 5.99
CA ASN A 448 8.22 -20.90 5.02
C ASN A 448 9.69 -20.51 5.22
N SER A 449 10.41 -20.26 4.12
CA SER A 449 11.74 -19.64 4.22
C SER A 449 11.60 -18.22 4.81
N PRO A 450 12.59 -17.69 5.55
CA PRO A 450 12.56 -16.31 6.03
C PRO A 450 12.33 -15.32 4.88
N ALA A 451 11.64 -14.22 5.18
CA ALA A 451 11.57 -13.06 4.28
C ALA A 451 12.91 -12.29 4.36
N ILE A 452 13.23 -11.49 3.33
CA ILE A 452 14.42 -10.62 3.37
C ILE A 452 14.17 -9.52 4.39
N ASN A 453 15.10 -9.27 5.30
CA ASN A 453 15.06 -8.13 6.20
C ASN A 453 15.64 -6.90 5.50
N LEU A 454 14.87 -5.81 5.39
CA LEU A 454 15.26 -4.64 4.58
C LEU A 454 15.70 -3.47 5.46
N SER A 455 15.42 -3.50 6.76
CA SER A 455 15.70 -2.43 7.71
C SER A 455 16.65 -2.78 8.84
N ALA A 456 16.97 -4.06 9.04
CA ALA A 456 17.88 -4.42 10.11
C ALA A 456 19.22 -3.69 9.97
N GLU A 457 19.70 -3.16 11.09
CA GLU A 457 21.02 -2.54 11.24
C GLU A 457 21.26 -1.38 10.24
N THR A 458 20.20 -0.60 9.93
CA THR A 458 20.19 0.37 8.81
C THR A 458 21.38 1.32 8.80
N GLU A 459 21.73 1.91 9.95
CA GLU A 459 22.82 2.89 10.04
C GLU A 459 24.22 2.30 9.86
N THR A 460 24.39 0.99 10.08
CA THR A 460 25.68 0.30 9.96
C THR A 460 25.89 -0.36 8.59
N GLY A 461 25.04 -0.02 7.60
CA GLY A 461 25.03 -0.60 6.25
C GLY A 461 23.99 -1.71 6.06
N GLY A 462 23.45 -2.19 7.18
CA GLY A 462 22.37 -3.14 7.37
C GLY A 462 22.59 -4.57 6.88
N ASP A 463 21.79 -5.47 7.42
CA ASP A 463 21.90 -6.92 7.25
C ASP A 463 20.60 -7.48 6.67
N LEU A 464 20.70 -8.09 5.49
CA LEU A 464 19.53 -8.61 4.78
C LEU A 464 19.05 -9.97 5.29
N GLU A 465 19.91 -10.67 6.02
CA GLU A 465 19.68 -12.03 6.52
C GLU A 465 19.40 -12.07 8.02
N ALA A 466 19.51 -10.91 8.69
CA ALA A 466 19.22 -10.79 10.12
C ALA A 466 17.77 -11.16 10.44
N SER A 467 17.60 -11.93 11.51
CA SER A 467 16.28 -12.19 12.07
C SER A 467 15.74 -10.91 12.70
N THR A 468 14.43 -10.71 12.62
CA THR A 468 13.74 -9.57 13.22
C THR A 468 13.77 -9.54 14.75
N GLY A 469 14.21 -10.65 15.37
CA GLY A 469 14.47 -10.74 16.82
C GLY A 469 15.95 -10.55 17.20
N ASP A 470 16.88 -10.42 16.25
CA ASP A 470 18.31 -10.27 16.56
C ASP A 470 18.60 -8.90 17.20
N ASN A 471 17.89 -7.85 16.76
CA ASN A 471 17.93 -6.53 17.35
C ASN A 471 16.50 -6.01 17.62
N ILE A 472 16.03 -6.17 18.86
CA ILE A 472 14.71 -5.70 19.29
C ILE A 472 14.69 -4.23 19.74
N VAL A 473 15.80 -3.51 19.60
CA VAL A 473 15.95 -2.10 20.02
C VAL A 473 15.66 -1.14 18.87
N GLU A 474 15.93 -1.53 17.62
CA GLU A 474 15.61 -0.72 16.46
C GLU A 474 14.11 -0.77 16.10
N ASP A 475 13.62 0.25 15.40
CA ASP A 475 12.28 0.21 14.80
C ASP A 475 12.26 0.88 13.43
N ALA A 476 11.61 0.19 12.48
CA ALA A 476 11.40 0.68 11.14
C ALA A 476 9.91 0.78 10.81
N ARG A 477 9.45 1.96 10.39
CA ARG A 477 8.02 2.26 10.15
C ARG A 477 7.79 3.02 8.85
N ALA A 478 6.52 3.29 8.57
CA ALA A 478 6.08 4.10 7.43
C ALA A 478 6.61 3.70 6.03
N HIS A 479 6.94 2.42 5.81
CA HIS A 479 7.55 1.94 4.57
C HIS A 479 6.77 2.30 3.29
N ARG A 480 7.49 2.55 2.20
CA ARG A 480 7.00 2.92 0.85
C ARG A 480 7.94 2.37 -0.21
N GLY A 481 7.51 2.36 -1.46
CA GLY A 481 8.38 1.96 -2.54
C GLY A 481 7.68 1.90 -3.89
N LEU A 482 8.36 1.28 -4.86
CA LEU A 482 7.88 1.10 -6.21
C LEU A 482 8.56 -0.10 -6.88
N ILE A 483 7.95 -0.59 -7.96
CA ILE A 483 8.57 -1.51 -8.92
C ILE A 483 8.47 -0.96 -10.35
N SER A 484 9.53 -1.11 -11.13
CA SER A 484 9.61 -0.72 -12.54
C SER A 484 10.64 -1.59 -13.30
N GLY A 485 10.16 -2.63 -13.99
CA GLY A 485 11.03 -3.62 -14.62
C GLY A 485 11.83 -4.38 -13.56
N ASP A 486 13.15 -4.48 -13.71
CA ASP A 486 14.02 -5.13 -12.70
C ASP A 486 14.29 -4.22 -11.49
N PHE A 487 13.87 -2.95 -11.54
CA PHE A 487 14.15 -1.99 -10.49
C PHE A 487 13.08 -2.01 -9.39
N ILE A 488 13.52 -2.10 -8.14
CA ILE A 488 12.70 -1.87 -6.95
C ILE A 488 13.43 -0.83 -6.09
N ALA A 489 12.67 0.14 -5.57
CA ALA A 489 13.11 0.99 -4.49
C ALA A 489 12.16 0.79 -3.31
N LEU A 490 12.72 0.64 -2.11
CA LEU A 490 11.96 0.53 -0.88
C LEU A 490 12.60 1.45 0.16
N GLY A 491 11.80 2.32 0.76
CA GLY A 491 12.23 3.16 1.86
C GLY A 491 11.33 3.04 3.07
N TYR A 492 11.86 3.41 4.22
CA TYR A 492 11.23 3.30 5.53
C TYR A 492 11.81 4.36 6.47
N SER A 493 10.99 4.80 7.43
CA SER A 493 11.49 5.60 8.54
C SER A 493 12.15 4.67 9.55
N TYR A 494 13.32 5.02 10.07
CA TYR A 494 14.12 4.16 10.94
C TYR A 494 14.62 4.95 12.16
N THR A 495 14.74 4.28 13.29
CA THR A 495 15.48 4.75 14.47
C THR A 495 16.28 3.58 15.05
N PRO A 496 17.53 3.80 15.50
CA PRO A 496 18.34 2.74 16.11
C PRO A 496 17.83 2.34 17.51
N ASP A 497 17.10 3.22 18.20
CA ASP A 497 16.49 2.92 19.49
C ASP A 497 15.07 3.53 19.60
N TRP A 498 14.07 2.67 19.46
CA TRP A 498 12.66 3.09 19.50
C TRP A 498 12.25 3.64 20.87
N ALA A 499 12.84 3.14 21.95
CA ALA A 499 12.48 3.52 23.30
C ALA A 499 13.03 4.91 23.60
N VAL A 500 14.27 5.19 23.18
CA VAL A 500 14.87 6.52 23.27
C VAL A 500 14.11 7.50 22.37
N ALA A 501 13.79 7.14 21.13
CA ALA A 501 13.04 8.01 20.22
C ALA A 501 11.60 8.32 20.69
N ARG A 502 11.01 7.47 21.52
CA ARG A 502 9.63 7.62 22.02
C ARG A 502 9.55 8.33 23.38
N TYR A 503 10.43 7.96 24.29
CA TYR A 503 10.40 8.44 25.68
C TYR A 503 11.37 9.58 25.93
N THR A 504 12.26 9.87 24.97
CA THR A 504 13.20 10.99 25.00
C THR A 504 13.13 11.79 23.68
N ASP A 505 14.01 12.78 23.51
CA ASP A 505 14.17 13.65 22.35
C ASP A 505 15.64 13.63 21.87
N THR A 506 16.37 12.58 22.26
CA THR A 506 17.78 12.38 21.91
C THR A 506 17.97 11.41 20.75
N GLU A 507 16.89 10.79 20.27
CA GLU A 507 16.84 10.00 19.05
C GLU A 507 15.59 10.36 18.26
N ASN A 508 15.66 10.22 16.94
CA ASN A 508 14.57 10.53 16.04
C ASN A 508 14.41 9.48 14.94
N TYR A 509 13.33 9.61 14.17
CA TYR A 509 13.11 8.83 12.97
C TYR A 509 13.54 9.60 11.73
N GLU A 510 14.50 9.06 10.99
CA GLU A 510 14.91 9.54 9.66
C GLU A 510 14.39 8.60 8.57
N PHE A 511 14.31 9.04 7.31
CA PHE A 511 13.83 8.24 6.19
C PHE A 511 14.96 7.73 5.30
N TRP A 512 15.06 6.42 5.23
CA TRP A 512 16.10 5.68 4.53
C TRP A 512 15.52 4.96 3.33
N ILE A 513 16.34 4.76 2.29
CA ILE A 513 15.94 4.04 1.08
C ILE A 513 17.02 3.05 0.65
N ARG A 514 16.59 1.85 0.24
CA ARG A 514 17.40 0.88 -0.49
C ARG A 514 16.86 0.71 -1.90
N ARG A 515 17.73 0.25 -2.80
CA ARG A 515 17.37 -0.08 -4.17
C ARG A 515 17.97 -1.40 -4.65
N THR A 516 17.31 -2.00 -5.61
CA THR A 516 17.79 -3.15 -6.38
C THR A 516 17.53 -2.91 -7.86
N THR A 517 18.41 -3.40 -8.72
CA THR A 517 18.28 -3.35 -10.19
C THR A 517 18.15 -4.72 -10.83
N ASP A 518 18.03 -5.78 -10.02
CA ASP A 518 17.99 -7.19 -10.44
C ASP A 518 16.81 -7.95 -9.80
N GLY A 519 15.71 -7.22 -9.52
CA GLY A 519 14.49 -7.79 -8.95
C GLY A 519 14.57 -8.19 -7.48
N GLY A 520 15.55 -7.69 -6.74
CA GLY A 520 15.71 -7.98 -5.32
C GLY A 520 16.65 -9.16 -5.03
N THR A 521 17.47 -9.55 -6.00
CA THR A 521 18.55 -10.53 -5.79
C THR A 521 19.68 -9.88 -5.00
N THR A 522 20.03 -8.64 -5.33
CA THR A 522 20.99 -7.82 -4.58
C THR A 522 20.39 -6.47 -4.26
N TRP A 523 20.77 -5.91 -3.12
CA TRP A 523 20.32 -4.59 -2.65
C TRP A 523 21.50 -3.68 -2.34
N SER A 524 21.30 -2.37 -2.55
CA SER A 524 22.23 -1.37 -2.06
C SER A 524 22.25 -1.33 -0.52
N ALA A 525 23.30 -0.74 0.03
CA ALA A 525 23.24 -0.19 1.39
C ALA A 525 22.09 0.84 1.49
N PRO A 526 21.53 1.06 2.70
CA PRO A 526 20.57 2.13 2.94
C PRO A 526 21.20 3.49 2.65
N VAL A 527 20.38 4.40 2.14
CA VAL A 527 20.75 5.80 1.93
C VAL A 527 19.76 6.65 2.72
N ASP A 528 20.29 7.47 3.62
CA ASP A 528 19.55 8.51 4.31
C ASP A 528 19.20 9.64 3.34
N LEU A 529 17.94 10.05 3.30
CA LEU A 529 17.46 11.14 2.46
C LEU A 529 17.09 12.41 3.22
N THR A 530 17.08 12.39 4.55
CA THR A 530 16.33 13.37 5.34
C THR A 530 17.14 14.10 6.40
N SER A 531 18.25 13.55 6.89
CA SER A 531 19.08 14.20 7.93
C SER A 531 19.48 15.64 7.60
N GLU A 532 19.76 15.95 6.34
CA GLU A 532 20.09 17.32 5.93
C GLU A 532 18.88 18.26 6.05
N SER A 533 17.68 17.80 5.68
CA SER A 533 16.45 18.58 5.79
C SER A 533 15.99 18.74 7.24
N THR A 534 16.06 17.68 8.05
CA THR A 534 15.69 17.73 9.47
C THR A 534 16.64 18.62 10.26
N SER A 535 17.95 18.53 10.00
CA SER A 535 18.96 19.44 10.58
C SER A 535 18.68 20.91 10.24
N ALA A 536 18.24 21.21 9.01
CA ALA A 536 17.88 22.58 8.62
C ALA A 536 16.65 23.08 9.39
N VAL A 537 15.64 22.23 9.61
CA VAL A 537 14.46 22.56 10.44
C VAL A 537 14.85 22.77 11.89
N VAL A 538 15.65 21.88 12.46
CA VAL A 538 16.17 21.96 13.83
C VAL A 538 16.91 23.29 14.05
N ALA A 539 17.82 23.64 13.14
CA ALA A 539 18.58 24.89 13.21
C ALA A 539 17.66 26.12 13.08
N ARG A 540 16.68 26.08 12.17
CA ARG A 540 15.72 27.17 11.96
C ARG A 540 14.85 27.42 13.20
N LEU A 541 14.45 26.36 13.89
CA LEU A 541 13.52 26.43 15.03
C LEU A 541 14.21 26.43 16.39
N GLY A 542 15.54 26.30 16.43
CA GLY A 542 16.32 26.28 17.67
C GLY A 542 16.05 25.06 18.55
N LEU A 543 15.82 23.90 17.91
CA LEU A 543 15.51 22.63 18.58
C LEU A 543 16.80 21.84 18.93
N PRO A 544 16.70 20.81 19.79
CA PRO A 544 17.74 19.79 19.94
C PRO A 544 17.99 19.04 18.62
N GLU A 545 19.15 18.39 18.49
CA GLU A 545 19.60 17.68 17.27
C GLU A 545 18.56 16.67 16.76
N ALA A 546 18.00 15.83 17.64
CA ALA A 546 16.93 14.89 17.34
C ALA A 546 15.52 15.50 17.51
N GLY A 547 15.38 16.82 17.47
CA GLY A 547 14.13 17.54 17.74
C GLY A 547 13.06 17.40 16.66
N ILE A 548 13.31 16.68 15.56
CA ILE A 548 12.39 16.49 14.44
C ILE A 548 12.31 15.01 14.04
N ASN A 549 11.10 14.49 13.92
CA ASN A 549 10.82 13.19 13.32
C ASN A 549 10.38 13.35 11.86
N VAL A 550 10.80 12.44 11.00
CA VAL A 550 10.26 12.28 9.65
C VAL A 550 8.94 11.52 9.70
N LYS A 551 7.96 12.02 8.94
CA LYS A 551 6.59 11.49 8.89
C LYS A 551 6.08 11.36 7.47
N GLU A 552 5.19 10.38 7.30
CA GLU A 552 4.45 10.11 6.06
C GLU A 552 5.25 10.21 4.75
N PRO A 553 6.40 9.53 4.64
CA PRO A 553 7.15 9.50 3.39
C PRO A 553 6.30 8.98 2.24
N ARG A 554 6.64 9.42 1.02
CA ARG A 554 6.03 9.04 -0.26
C ARG A 554 7.14 8.73 -1.25
N ILE A 555 7.00 7.64 -1.99
CA ILE A 555 7.84 7.30 -3.15
C ILE A 555 6.90 7.11 -4.34
N VAL A 556 7.08 7.90 -5.39
CA VAL A 556 6.17 7.91 -6.55
C VAL A 556 6.97 7.80 -7.84
N LYS A 557 6.80 6.66 -8.53
CA LYS A 557 7.34 6.45 -9.88
C LYS A 557 6.62 7.30 -10.91
N THR A 558 7.31 7.60 -12.01
CA THR A 558 6.66 8.14 -13.21
C THR A 558 5.58 7.20 -13.73
N PRO A 559 4.43 7.73 -14.18
CA PRO A 559 3.36 6.94 -14.81
C PRO A 559 3.80 6.33 -16.14
N GLY A 560 2.92 5.51 -16.72
CA GLY A 560 3.09 4.95 -18.07
C GLY A 560 3.22 6.02 -19.16
N GLN A 561 3.52 5.59 -20.39
CA GLN A 561 3.48 6.47 -21.56
C GLN A 561 2.11 7.13 -21.67
N GLY A 562 2.09 8.45 -21.91
CA GLY A 562 0.89 9.22 -22.20
C GLY A 562 0.53 9.19 -23.69
N PRO A 563 -0.70 9.61 -24.06
CA PRO A 563 -1.18 9.57 -25.44
C PRO A 563 -0.40 10.48 -26.39
N GLY A 564 0.28 11.52 -25.89
CA GLY A 564 1.12 12.41 -26.68
C GLY A 564 2.48 11.83 -27.07
N CYS A 565 2.84 10.64 -26.55
CA CYS A 565 4.11 9.96 -26.86
C CYS A 565 3.89 8.45 -27.16
N PRO A 566 3.21 8.12 -28.26
CA PRO A 566 2.83 6.74 -28.56
C PRO A 566 4.03 5.83 -28.85
N SER A 567 5.11 6.36 -29.43
CA SER A 567 6.37 5.64 -29.68
C SER A 567 7.19 5.42 -28.39
N GLY A 568 6.94 6.24 -27.36
CA GLY A 568 7.79 6.33 -26.17
C GLY A 568 9.11 7.07 -26.39
N ASP A 569 9.35 7.61 -27.59
CA ASP A 569 10.54 8.39 -27.93
C ASP A 569 10.17 9.88 -28.06
N PRO A 570 10.73 10.77 -27.21
CA PRO A 570 10.46 12.20 -27.28
C PRO A 570 10.93 12.88 -28.58
N GLY A 571 11.82 12.26 -29.36
CA GLY A 571 12.32 12.78 -30.62
C GLY A 571 11.62 12.25 -31.88
N ASP A 572 10.67 11.32 -31.73
CA ASP A 572 9.96 10.72 -32.87
C ASP A 572 8.88 11.65 -33.42
N ASP A 573 8.68 11.63 -34.75
CA ASP A 573 7.71 12.49 -35.45
C ASP A 573 6.25 12.28 -35.01
N THR A 574 5.93 11.13 -34.40
CA THR A 574 4.60 10.83 -33.84
C THR A 574 4.40 11.43 -32.44
N THR A 575 5.46 11.91 -31.79
CA THR A 575 5.37 12.54 -30.48
C THR A 575 4.85 13.96 -30.60
N THR A 576 3.61 14.16 -30.15
CA THR A 576 2.98 15.47 -30.08
C THR A 576 3.24 16.17 -28.74
N ARG A 577 3.64 15.39 -27.72
CA ARG A 577 3.97 15.94 -26.40
C ARG A 577 5.08 15.14 -25.71
N PRO A 578 6.32 15.68 -25.68
CA PRO A 578 7.44 15.01 -25.02
C PRO A 578 7.25 14.73 -23.52
N SER A 579 6.46 15.53 -22.79
CA SER A 579 6.19 15.29 -21.36
C SER A 579 5.37 14.02 -21.10
N ASP A 580 4.70 13.51 -22.14
CA ASP A 580 3.98 12.24 -22.09
C ASP A 580 4.92 11.03 -22.26
N CYS A 581 6.20 11.26 -22.61
CA CYS A 581 7.19 10.20 -22.74
C CYS A 581 7.72 9.79 -21.38
N ARG A 582 7.43 8.56 -20.97
CA ARG A 582 7.86 7.95 -19.72
C ARG A 582 9.38 7.89 -19.62
N ASP A 583 9.91 8.38 -18.51
CA ASP A 583 11.26 8.05 -18.06
C ASP A 583 11.22 7.00 -16.94
N PRO A 584 11.56 5.72 -17.20
CA PRO A 584 11.53 4.67 -16.20
C PRO A 584 12.68 4.74 -15.19
N LYS A 585 13.63 5.67 -15.35
CA LYS A 585 14.71 5.92 -14.39
C LYS A 585 14.34 6.94 -13.33
N THR A 586 13.28 7.71 -13.58
CA THR A 586 12.90 8.83 -12.72
C THR A 586 11.83 8.44 -11.70
N PHE A 587 12.02 8.86 -10.45
CA PHE A 587 11.00 8.84 -9.42
C PHE A 587 11.20 9.96 -8.40
N VAL A 588 10.14 10.27 -7.67
CA VAL A 588 10.08 11.38 -6.72
C VAL A 588 9.90 10.82 -5.31
N VAL A 589 10.57 11.43 -4.35
CA VAL A 589 10.44 11.13 -2.92
C VAL A 589 10.00 12.40 -2.20
N ALA A 590 9.06 12.29 -1.27
CA ALA A 590 8.69 13.39 -0.38
C ALA A 590 8.47 12.88 1.03
N TRP A 591 8.57 13.79 2.00
CA TRP A 591 8.34 13.51 3.41
C TRP A 591 7.82 14.75 4.12
N GLY A 592 7.01 14.53 5.16
CA GLY A 592 6.69 15.57 6.14
C GLY A 592 7.65 15.48 7.32
N THR A 593 7.65 16.53 8.13
CA THR A 593 8.38 16.60 9.40
C THR A 593 7.43 16.95 10.53
N GLU A 594 7.69 16.42 11.72
CA GLU A 594 6.96 16.80 12.94
C GLU A 594 7.93 17.00 14.10
N THR A 595 7.56 17.82 15.08
CA THR A 595 8.36 18.00 16.30
C THR A 595 8.50 16.69 17.05
N ASN A 596 9.73 16.34 17.43
CA ASN A 596 9.99 15.23 18.33
C ASN A 596 9.72 15.68 19.77
N VAL A 597 8.63 15.20 20.35
CA VAL A 597 8.22 15.53 21.71
C VAL A 597 7.97 14.24 22.47
N TYR A 598 8.29 14.25 23.77
CA TYR A 598 8.01 13.11 24.62
C TYR A 598 6.51 12.80 24.62
N GLU A 599 6.15 11.54 24.40
CA GLU A 599 4.75 11.07 24.30
C GLU A 599 3.89 11.49 25.51
N HIS A 600 4.50 11.63 26.69
CA HIS A 600 3.82 11.97 27.94
C HIS A 600 3.67 13.48 28.19
N LEU A 601 4.33 14.36 27.42
CA LEU A 601 4.40 15.81 27.69
C LEU A 601 3.93 16.71 26.54
N GLY A 602 3.68 16.18 25.34
CA GLY A 602 3.28 17.02 24.21
C GLY A 602 2.55 16.27 23.10
N GLY A 603 1.81 17.02 22.28
CA GLY A 603 1.36 16.54 20.98
C GLY A 603 2.37 17.00 19.92
N ALA A 604 2.89 16.07 19.11
CA ALA A 604 3.74 16.43 17.99
C ALA A 604 2.99 17.39 17.04
N VAL A 605 3.71 18.39 16.55
CA VAL A 605 3.23 19.43 15.63
C VAL A 605 3.86 19.16 14.26
N ASP A 606 3.03 19.11 13.22
CA ASP A 606 3.49 18.98 11.84
C ASP A 606 4.15 20.29 11.38
N VAL A 607 5.29 20.22 10.67
CA VAL A 607 6.14 21.39 10.38
C VAL A 607 6.24 21.68 8.88
N ASP A 608 7.20 21.07 8.17
CA ASP A 608 7.42 21.30 6.74
C ASP A 608 7.24 20.00 5.95
N ILE A 609 6.93 20.16 4.66
CA ILE A 609 6.92 19.08 3.67
C ILE A 609 8.04 19.31 2.66
N PHE A 610 8.83 18.27 2.40
CA PHE A 610 9.96 18.29 1.47
C PHE A 610 9.73 17.34 0.29
N VAL A 611 10.41 17.60 -0.82
CA VAL A 611 10.41 16.78 -2.02
C VAL A 611 11.80 16.73 -2.67
N THR A 612 12.21 15.57 -3.17
CA THR A 612 13.39 15.38 -4.01
C THR A 612 13.07 14.44 -5.19
N ARG A 613 13.93 14.42 -6.19
CA ARG A 613 13.84 13.58 -7.37
C ARG A 613 15.16 12.87 -7.62
N THR A 614 15.06 11.67 -8.17
CA THR A 614 16.18 11.00 -8.83
C THR A 614 15.82 10.74 -10.28
N THR A 615 16.80 10.83 -11.17
CA THR A 615 16.67 10.53 -12.61
C THR A 615 17.55 9.36 -13.04
N ASP A 616 18.15 8.65 -12.08
CA ASP A 616 19.13 7.58 -12.33
C ASP A 616 18.83 6.31 -11.51
N LYS A 617 17.55 6.08 -11.19
CA LYS A 617 17.08 4.97 -10.36
C LYS A 617 17.63 5.00 -8.93
N GLY A 618 17.72 6.18 -8.33
CA GLY A 618 18.14 6.36 -6.94
C GLY A 618 19.62 6.02 -6.72
N ALA A 619 20.45 6.11 -7.76
CA ALA A 619 21.89 6.08 -7.58
C ALA A 619 22.37 7.43 -7.00
N THR A 620 21.72 8.52 -7.41
CA THR A 620 21.85 9.84 -6.81
C THR A 620 20.47 10.51 -6.66
N TYR A 621 20.39 11.49 -5.77
CA TYR A 621 19.20 12.32 -5.55
C TYR A 621 19.57 13.79 -5.75
N GLU A 622 18.64 14.55 -6.32
CA GLU A 622 18.73 16.00 -6.33
C GLU A 622 18.68 16.56 -4.90
N PRO A 623 19.21 17.76 -4.64
CA PRO A 623 18.96 18.43 -3.37
C PRO A 623 17.46 18.55 -3.12
N TYR A 624 17.03 18.37 -1.88
CA TYR A 624 15.61 18.50 -1.54
C TYR A 624 15.13 19.92 -1.78
N GLN A 625 13.82 20.05 -1.98
CA GLN A 625 13.10 21.30 -2.08
C GLN A 625 12.00 21.30 -1.02
N MET A 626 11.73 22.47 -0.46
CA MET A 626 10.57 22.66 0.41
C MET A 626 9.32 22.78 -0.47
N LEU A 627 8.36 21.88 -0.25
CA LEU A 627 7.10 21.79 -0.97
C LEU A 627 6.02 22.63 -0.30
N ALA A 628 6.03 22.60 1.04
CA ALA A 628 5.20 23.38 1.92
C ALA A 628 6.06 23.69 3.17
N GLY A 629 5.85 24.87 3.76
CA GLY A 629 6.60 25.32 4.93
C GLY A 629 7.33 26.65 4.69
N ALA A 630 7.87 27.22 5.78
CA ALA A 630 8.61 28.50 5.84
C ALA A 630 7.82 29.83 5.81
N LYS A 631 6.56 29.88 6.26
CA LYS A 631 5.83 31.17 6.40
C LYS A 631 5.88 31.83 7.77
N ALA A 632 6.25 31.10 8.83
CA ALA A 632 6.30 31.66 10.17
C ALA A 632 7.62 31.35 10.88
N PRO A 633 8.25 32.32 11.56
CA PRO A 633 9.40 32.07 12.43
C PRO A 633 9.06 31.28 13.70
N ASN A 634 7.79 30.91 13.91
CA ASN A 634 7.27 30.24 15.10
C ASN A 634 6.39 29.03 14.70
N PHE A 635 6.36 28.00 15.55
CA PHE A 635 5.59 26.74 15.41
C PHE A 635 4.07 26.86 15.19
N ASN A 636 3.49 28.07 15.19
CA ASN A 636 2.07 28.27 15.53
C ASN A 636 1.17 28.75 14.39
N GLU A 637 1.65 28.86 13.15
CA GLU A 637 0.79 29.43 12.09
C GLU A 637 0.12 28.38 11.21
N LEU A 638 0.77 27.26 10.86
CA LEU A 638 0.24 26.27 9.92
C LEU A 638 0.76 24.85 10.23
N ASP A 639 -0.14 23.90 10.47
CA ASP A 639 0.18 22.46 10.51
C ASP A 639 0.03 21.88 9.10
N GLU A 640 1.13 21.52 8.46
CA GLU A 640 1.15 21.00 7.09
C GLU A 640 1.37 19.49 7.10
N MET A 641 0.36 18.75 6.65
CA MET A 641 0.35 17.29 6.78
C MET A 641 -0.17 16.61 5.52
N GLU A 642 0.22 15.35 5.37
CA GLU A 642 -0.26 14.43 4.33
C GLU A 642 -0.17 14.99 2.90
N SER A 643 0.97 14.76 2.24
CA SER A 643 1.11 15.06 0.81
C SER A 643 0.73 13.88 -0.09
N GLN A 644 0.12 14.19 -1.23
CA GLN A 644 -0.09 13.28 -2.36
C GLN A 644 0.57 13.85 -3.61
N LEU A 645 1.48 13.08 -4.22
CA LEU A 645 2.24 13.51 -5.39
C LEU A 645 1.81 12.77 -6.66
N ARG A 646 1.87 13.47 -7.79
CA ARG A 646 1.69 12.91 -9.13
C ARG A 646 2.73 13.52 -10.08
N PRO A 647 3.79 12.80 -10.46
CA PRO A 647 4.70 13.25 -11.52
C PRO A 647 4.10 13.05 -12.91
N THR A 648 4.53 13.86 -13.89
CA THR A 648 4.35 13.58 -15.32
C THR A 648 5.14 12.33 -15.74
N PRO A 649 4.79 11.69 -16.88
CA PRO A 649 5.55 10.54 -17.39
C PRO A 649 7.07 10.79 -17.51
N ASP A 650 7.48 11.97 -17.95
CA ASP A 650 8.90 12.34 -18.05
C ASP A 650 9.56 12.72 -16.71
N GLY A 651 8.77 12.85 -15.64
CA GLY A 651 9.23 13.22 -14.29
C GLY A 651 9.74 14.66 -14.16
N LYS A 652 9.46 15.53 -15.12
CA LYS A 652 9.87 16.95 -15.10
C LYS A 652 8.87 17.88 -14.43
N THR A 653 7.68 17.39 -14.14
CA THR A 653 6.66 18.15 -13.41
C THR A 653 6.05 17.24 -12.35
N VAL A 654 5.88 17.76 -11.15
CA VAL A 654 5.27 17.07 -10.01
C VAL A 654 4.12 17.91 -9.49
N PHE A 655 2.90 17.36 -9.56
CA PHE A 655 1.72 17.93 -8.92
C PHE A 655 1.65 17.41 -7.49
N SER A 656 1.41 18.29 -6.52
CA SER A 656 1.24 17.95 -5.11
C SER A 656 -0.06 18.52 -4.56
N VAL A 657 -0.71 17.77 -3.68
CA VAL A 657 -1.73 18.28 -2.78
C VAL A 657 -1.39 17.91 -1.34
N TRP A 658 -1.71 18.76 -0.38
CA TRP A 658 -1.54 18.50 1.05
C TRP A 658 -2.64 19.15 1.87
N ASN A 659 -2.76 18.76 3.14
CA ASN A 659 -3.65 19.43 4.09
C ASN A 659 -2.86 20.46 4.89
N GLU A 660 -3.47 21.62 5.10
CA GLU A 660 -2.95 22.69 5.94
C GLU A 660 -4.02 23.03 6.98
N VAL A 661 -3.66 22.99 8.26
CA VAL A 661 -4.56 23.33 9.37
C VAL A 661 -4.07 24.60 10.04
N SER A 662 -5.00 25.52 10.29
CA SER A 662 -4.76 26.73 11.11
C SER A 662 -5.92 26.94 12.07
N GLU A 663 -5.67 27.66 13.17
CA GLU A 663 -6.73 28.05 14.11
C GLU A 663 -7.79 28.93 13.44
N GLU A 664 -7.39 29.82 12.53
CA GLU A 664 -8.28 30.80 11.90
C GLU A 664 -9.10 30.22 10.73
N ALA A 665 -8.49 29.38 9.90
CA ALA A 665 -9.11 28.89 8.64
C ALA A 665 -9.53 27.41 8.68
N GLY A 666 -9.32 26.71 9.80
CA GLY A 666 -9.56 25.28 9.89
C GLY A 666 -8.64 24.48 8.96
N ALA A 667 -9.11 23.32 8.49
CA ALA A 667 -8.37 22.46 7.58
C ALA A 667 -8.66 22.79 6.11
N ASN A 668 -7.62 23.08 5.33
CA ASN A 668 -7.70 23.42 3.90
C ASN A 668 -6.86 22.44 3.06
N GLY A 669 -7.38 22.05 1.90
CA GLY A 669 -6.60 21.34 0.89
C GLY A 669 -5.79 22.33 0.04
N ARG A 670 -4.47 22.15 0.01
CA ARG A 670 -3.53 22.96 -0.77
C ARG A 670 -3.06 22.21 -2.02
N PHE A 671 -2.59 22.96 -3.02
CA PHE A 671 -2.04 22.41 -4.26
C PHE A 671 -0.81 23.19 -4.71
N ALA A 672 0.21 22.50 -5.18
CA ALA A 672 1.41 23.10 -5.77
C ALA A 672 1.93 22.26 -6.94
N ILE A 673 2.78 22.89 -7.75
CA ILE A 673 3.47 22.24 -8.86
C ILE A 673 4.97 22.51 -8.74
N ALA A 674 5.78 21.46 -8.74
CA ALA A 674 7.22 21.56 -8.92
C ALA A 674 7.60 21.25 -10.38
N ILE A 675 8.44 22.08 -10.99
CA ILE A 675 8.83 21.98 -12.40
C ILE A 675 10.36 21.95 -12.50
N GLU A 676 10.91 21.14 -13.39
CA GLU A 676 12.34 21.13 -13.70
C GLU A 676 12.81 22.48 -14.25
N THR A 677 13.84 23.04 -13.63
CA THR A 677 14.53 24.26 -14.08
C THR A 677 16.04 24.01 -14.23
N GLU A 678 16.70 24.88 -15.00
CA GLU A 678 18.17 24.88 -15.08
C GLU A 678 18.74 25.72 -13.93
N ILE A 679 19.63 25.12 -13.13
CA ILE A 679 20.35 25.80 -12.06
C ILE A 679 21.75 26.19 -12.54
N ALA A 680 22.19 27.38 -12.14
CA ALA A 680 23.56 27.83 -12.39
C ALA A 680 24.51 26.95 -11.58
N VAL A 681 25.47 26.32 -12.25
CA VAL A 681 26.58 25.67 -11.56
C VAL A 681 27.49 26.80 -11.07
N GLU A 682 27.53 27.04 -9.76
CA GLU A 682 28.55 27.89 -9.14
C GLU A 682 29.92 27.42 -9.67
N PRO A 683 30.73 28.29 -10.31
CA PRO A 683 32.04 27.87 -10.75
C PRO A 683 32.83 27.44 -9.51
N GLU A 684 33.39 26.23 -9.53
CA GLU A 684 34.43 25.85 -8.56
C GLU A 684 35.41 27.01 -8.47
N LEU A 685 35.55 27.58 -7.28
CA LEU A 685 36.68 28.43 -6.96
C LEU A 685 37.92 27.55 -7.17
N ASP A 686 38.54 27.71 -8.33
CA ASP A 686 39.88 27.22 -8.62
C ASP A 686 40.76 27.73 -7.48
N ALA A 687 41.06 26.84 -6.53
CA ALA A 687 41.98 27.12 -5.44
C ALA A 687 43.34 27.29 -6.10
N GLY A 688 43.62 28.54 -6.51
CA GLY A 688 44.76 28.90 -7.34
C GLY A 688 46.04 28.30 -6.79
N VAL A 689 46.46 27.21 -7.39
CA VAL A 689 47.85 26.76 -7.34
C VAL A 689 48.59 27.77 -8.23
N PRO A 690 49.52 28.58 -7.69
CA PRO A 690 50.27 29.50 -8.52
C PRO A 690 51.09 28.67 -9.50
N ASP A 691 50.73 28.73 -10.78
CA ASP A 691 51.49 28.14 -11.86
C ASP A 691 52.87 28.81 -11.88
N ALA A 692 53.89 28.04 -11.52
CA ALA A 692 55.28 28.47 -11.64
C ALA A 692 55.59 28.53 -13.13
N GLY A 693 55.37 29.70 -13.73
CA GLY A 693 55.65 29.98 -15.12
C GLY A 693 57.07 29.58 -15.48
N VAL A 694 57.19 28.59 -16.36
CA VAL A 694 58.41 28.26 -17.07
C VAL A 694 58.56 29.28 -18.21
N PRO A 695 59.57 30.16 -18.20
CA PRO A 695 59.81 31.05 -19.32
C PRO A 695 60.63 30.33 -20.39
N ASP A 696 60.08 30.26 -21.60
CA ASP A 696 60.78 29.85 -22.80
C ASP A 696 61.77 30.95 -23.25
N GLY A 697 62.87 30.53 -23.87
CA GLY A 697 64.12 31.27 -23.97
C GLY A 697 64.14 32.46 -24.96
N GLY A 698 65.06 33.39 -24.67
CA GLY A 698 65.46 34.45 -25.59
C GLY A 698 66.76 35.14 -25.16
N THR A 699 67.86 34.78 -25.83
CA THR A 699 69.07 35.58 -26.15
C THR A 699 69.85 36.33 -25.03
N GLU A 700 71.10 35.89 -24.82
CA GLU A 700 72.25 36.62 -24.25
C GLU A 700 72.64 37.91 -25.04
N PRO A 701 73.56 38.81 -24.56
CA PRO A 701 74.51 38.68 -23.43
C PRO A 701 74.65 39.93 -22.52
N ASP A 702 75.55 39.76 -21.53
CA ASP A 702 76.47 40.73 -20.90
C ASP A 702 76.24 41.21 -19.45
N ALA A 703 77.24 40.80 -18.64
CA ALA A 703 77.98 41.53 -17.61
C ALA A 703 77.26 42.11 -16.39
N GLY A 704 77.68 41.67 -15.19
CA GLY A 704 77.43 42.45 -13.98
C GLY A 704 77.60 41.72 -12.65
N THR A 705 78.84 41.72 -12.17
CA THR A 705 79.29 41.54 -10.78
C THR A 705 78.29 41.93 -9.67
N GLY A 706 78.29 41.21 -8.54
CA GLY A 706 77.97 41.84 -7.25
C GLY A 706 77.33 40.97 -6.16
N THR A 707 78.16 40.18 -5.48
CA THR A 707 78.26 40.14 -4.00
C THR A 707 77.01 40.30 -3.11
N LEU A 708 76.80 39.28 -2.28
CA LEU A 708 77.02 39.27 -0.81
C LEU A 708 75.81 38.86 0.06
N SER A 709 76.16 37.96 0.97
CA SER A 709 75.72 37.83 2.37
C SER A 709 74.39 37.09 2.63
N THR A 710 74.43 35.81 3.00
CA THR A 710 74.74 35.19 4.33
C THR A 710 73.63 35.31 5.37
N TYR A 711 73.26 34.13 5.90
CA TYR A 711 72.76 33.74 7.24
C TYR A 711 71.64 32.71 7.03
N GLY A 712 71.64 31.50 7.58
CA GLY A 712 72.53 30.74 8.45
C GLY A 712 71.94 29.33 8.48
N CYS A 713 72.75 28.31 8.21
CA CYS A 713 73.26 27.35 9.21
C CYS A 713 72.18 26.57 9.98
N GLY A 714 72.17 25.26 9.74
CA GLY A 714 71.55 24.27 10.62
C GLY A 714 71.53 22.90 9.96
N GLY A 715 72.70 22.25 9.89
CA GLY A 715 72.89 20.89 9.34
C GLY A 715 72.04 19.82 10.04
N CYS A 716 72.09 18.54 9.73
CA CYS A 716 73.01 17.61 9.08
C CYS A 716 72.11 16.34 8.87
N THR A 717 72.28 15.39 7.96
CA THR A 717 73.46 14.65 7.54
C THR A 717 73.04 13.75 6.37
N VAL A 718 73.91 13.61 5.38
CA VAL A 718 73.82 12.64 4.29
C VAL A 718 74.25 11.26 4.80
N ARG A 719 73.55 10.20 4.37
CA ARG A 719 74.17 8.88 4.17
C ARG A 719 74.02 8.48 2.70
N THR A 720 75.15 8.44 2.03
CA THR A 720 75.38 7.81 0.73
C THR A 720 75.35 6.29 0.87
N GLY A 721 74.77 5.62 -0.12
CA GLY A 721 74.87 4.19 -0.34
C GLY A 721 74.40 3.87 -1.76
N ASP A 722 75.35 3.90 -2.69
CA ASP A 722 75.19 3.45 -4.07
C ASP A 722 74.87 1.94 -4.13
N ALA A 723 73.92 1.55 -4.98
CA ALA A 723 74.09 0.42 -5.91
C ALA A 723 72.95 0.41 -6.95
N ALA A 724 73.38 0.23 -8.19
CA ALA A 724 72.66 0.33 -9.45
C ALA A 724 71.57 -0.73 -9.68
N GLY A 725 70.60 -0.39 -10.55
CA GLY A 725 69.60 -1.30 -11.09
C GLY A 725 68.54 -0.58 -11.90
N ASP A 726 68.96 0.05 -13.00
CA ASP A 726 68.12 0.79 -13.94
C ASP A 726 67.45 -0.18 -14.95
N MET A 727 66.14 -0.07 -15.19
CA MET A 727 65.50 -0.21 -16.52
C MET A 727 63.96 -0.04 -16.45
N LEU A 728 63.54 1.19 -16.82
CA LEU A 728 62.56 1.50 -17.87
C LEU A 728 61.11 0.97 -17.72
N LEU A 729 60.27 1.79 -17.07
CA LEU A 729 58.83 1.85 -17.31
C LEU A 729 58.54 2.80 -18.48
N SER A 730 57.92 2.27 -19.54
CA SER A 730 57.43 3.04 -20.68
C SER A 730 55.95 3.39 -20.46
N LEU A 731 55.68 4.65 -20.10
CA LEU A 731 54.33 5.21 -20.12
C LEU A 731 54.12 5.96 -21.43
N GLY A 732 53.26 5.38 -22.28
CA GLY A 732 52.78 5.96 -23.52
C GLY A 732 51.83 7.13 -23.25
N VAL A 733 52.08 8.23 -23.95
CA VAL A 733 51.27 9.45 -24.01
C VAL A 733 49.95 9.15 -24.73
N PHE A 734 48.82 9.23 -24.01
CA PHE A 734 47.49 9.40 -24.62
C PHE A 734 47.16 10.90 -24.63
N ALA A 735 47.17 11.50 -25.82
CA ALA A 735 46.72 12.86 -26.04
C ALA A 735 45.19 12.93 -25.88
N ILE A 736 44.71 13.64 -24.84
CA ILE A 736 43.29 13.99 -24.69
C ILE A 736 43.03 15.25 -25.53
N LEU A 737 42.34 15.06 -26.65
CA LEU A 737 41.66 16.13 -27.37
C LEU A 737 40.51 16.66 -26.50
N LEU A 738 40.72 17.83 -25.90
CA LEU A 738 39.67 18.62 -25.24
C LEU A 738 38.65 19.12 -26.27
N PHE A 739 37.62 18.33 -26.52
CA PHE A 739 36.37 18.85 -27.05
C PHE A 739 35.73 19.72 -25.96
N ARG A 740 35.58 21.04 -26.22
CA ARG A 740 34.65 21.90 -25.49
C ARG A 740 33.23 21.37 -25.67
N ARG A 741 32.79 20.45 -24.82
CA ARG A 741 31.36 20.27 -24.55
C ARG A 741 30.91 21.49 -23.77
N ARG A 742 29.92 22.22 -24.29
CA ARG A 742 29.11 23.15 -23.48
C ARG A 742 28.64 22.35 -22.26
N ARG A 743 29.04 22.73 -21.05
CA ARG A 743 28.44 22.19 -19.83
C ARG A 743 26.96 22.56 -19.89
N ALA A 744 26.09 21.58 -20.07
CA ALA A 744 24.68 21.76 -19.79
C ALA A 744 24.56 22.17 -18.32
N GLY A 745 23.76 23.18 -18.00
CA GLY A 745 23.47 23.53 -16.61
C GLY A 745 22.92 22.29 -15.89
N ALA A 746 23.26 22.12 -14.61
CA ALA A 746 22.58 21.12 -13.79
C ALA A 746 21.08 21.45 -13.79
N ARG A 747 20.22 20.42 -13.70
CA ARG A 747 18.76 20.59 -13.69
C ARG A 747 18.19 20.02 -12.42
N GLN A 748 17.18 20.68 -11.89
CA GLN A 748 16.56 20.30 -10.61
C GLN A 748 15.07 20.67 -10.62
N LEU A 749 14.25 19.94 -9.87
CA LEU A 749 12.90 20.41 -9.56
C LEU A 749 12.95 21.73 -8.77
N THR A 750 12.06 22.66 -9.10
CA THR A 750 11.86 23.91 -8.36
C THR A 750 10.36 24.16 -8.19
N LEU A 751 9.95 24.64 -7.01
CA LEU A 751 8.55 24.96 -6.74
C LEU A 751 8.11 26.16 -7.61
N ASN A 752 7.01 26.00 -8.32
CA ASN A 752 6.41 27.06 -9.13
C ASN A 752 5.01 27.38 -8.56
N HIS A 753 4.98 28.33 -7.61
CA HIS A 753 3.81 28.87 -6.93
C HIS A 753 2.92 27.90 -6.11
N GLU A 754 2.58 28.32 -4.89
CA GLU A 754 1.53 27.70 -4.06
C GLU A 754 0.14 28.21 -4.48
N LEU A 755 -0.83 27.31 -4.66
CA LEU A 755 -2.22 27.67 -4.90
C LEU A 755 -3.00 27.53 -3.58
N GLY A 756 -3.19 28.66 -2.91
CA GLY A 756 -4.13 28.77 -1.80
C GLY A 756 -5.56 28.79 -2.31
N GLY A 757 -6.25 27.65 -2.27
CA GLY A 757 -7.71 27.59 -2.41
C GLY A 757 -8.33 27.39 -1.04
N THR A 758 -9.23 28.28 -0.63
CA THR A 758 -10.28 27.94 0.35
C THR A 758 -11.35 27.11 -0.36
N PRO A 759 -11.87 26.03 0.24
CA PRO A 759 -12.99 25.25 -0.29
C PRO A 759 -14.21 26.09 -0.67
#